data_AF-A0A285UKE0-F1
#
_entry.id   AF-A0A285UKE0-F1
#
_cell.length_a   1.000
_cell.length_b   1.000
_cell.length_c   1.000
_cell.angle_alpha   90.00
_cell.angle_beta   90.00
_cell.angle_gamma   90.00
#
_symmetry.space_group_name_H-M   'P 1'
#
loop_
_entity.id
_entity.type
_entity.pdbx_description
1 polymer ?
#
loop_
_entity_poly.entity_id
_entity_poly.type
_entity_poly.pdbx_seq_one_letter_code
_entity_poly.pdbx_strand_id
1 'polypeptide(L)'
;MNDLNVIDANRCYMEAEKKAMQYYSSLQAQIDEQLYIQTLTEDIQSWKKNHVHSGVLSLIKRKQDPRNKLNYKQYINWLEHKGKLRNYLERSVSYIFLRDLGRTLNSIDTQQRIQTIVNNLIKQMKNPNERNDEFVEMFSYKGMYRKAQEEKVEATMIWLFDKLHLVTKNLPEEMDALNARRKLIKIIAGVMMHVNEEMNDSYNEQERAKKFEEAIRLGYSYGLTYPFIDDLLDSNVLDSDEKVRYSNLIRETLITGEVPDFGVWHGKNGALMEYIHDELSEAFLYLKNYQKEQSKFYEQSFVFFHSQEVDRSKDLSYSQYTNEELFIPVILKSSSSRLIARTMVNVDEDEGFEERTFYYGIYNQLADDFADMFQDEKDGVVTPYTYFLKYHRTRKDLMNPFEMYWTVIFNLIHNVYHSDEKTREIIFDRAINGLKRFKEKHGNETFKKIMNLFSLRNGKFQKLIEQMVNKADDVDFYDKLLRDQMLASFKKEKEEHEEFSQTIKEVQQKINDHLKIDSDSDIIVKESVIDAANYSLDSGGKRLRPIMTWFMGVKVYGLNESNLFPLLKSLEYMHTASLIFDDLPSQDNASTRRGHPTVHQMYNVATAELAGLFLTQKAFEEQASMEHFDSKSVLKLIKYAAKMTAEMCQGQAMDLASKGKSLSLEELNTISLYKTGLGFEASLVMPAILAQANEEEITSLKKFSKHAGIAFQIKDDLLDVEGDSTLLGKRIGIDVLNNNSTFVSILGIEGAKKEMWNHYCIAIESVEKIPRNISFLKHFLNYIVHRNK
;
A
#
# COMPACT_ATOMS: atom_id res chain seq x y z
N MET A 1 -34.97 -0.27 -29.69
CA MET A 1 -35.84 0.58 -28.87
C MET A 1 -36.42 -0.28 -27.76
N ASN A 2 -35.78 -0.24 -26.61
CA ASN A 2 -36.40 -0.24 -25.30
C ASN A 2 -35.50 0.68 -24.46
N ASP A 3 -36.10 1.72 -23.88
CA ASP A 3 -35.52 2.55 -22.82
C ASP A 3 -34.82 1.64 -21.79
N LEU A 4 -33.68 2.01 -21.21
CA LEU A 4 -33.67 2.94 -20.10
C LEU A 4 -32.22 3.39 -19.85
N ASN A 5 -31.84 4.58 -20.31
CA ASN A 5 -30.71 5.26 -19.67
C ASN A 5 -31.09 5.45 -18.20
N VAL A 6 -30.22 5.07 -17.28
CA VAL A 6 -30.45 5.25 -15.83
C VAL A 6 -30.46 6.73 -15.47
N ILE A 7 -29.81 7.55 -16.30
CA ILE A 7 -29.78 9.01 -16.17
C ILE A 7 -30.04 9.71 -17.52
N ASP A 8 -30.62 10.91 -17.46
CA ASP A 8 -30.56 11.86 -18.57
C ASP A 8 -29.27 12.68 -18.43
N ALA A 9 -28.20 12.20 -19.08
CA ALA A 9 -26.86 12.76 -19.01
C ALA A 9 -26.79 14.27 -19.32
N ASN A 10 -27.55 14.71 -20.33
CA ASN A 10 -27.58 16.12 -20.71
C ASN A 10 -28.31 16.95 -19.65
N ARG A 11 -29.48 16.50 -19.21
CA ARG A 11 -30.24 17.20 -18.18
C ARG A 11 -29.47 17.29 -16.86
N CYS A 12 -28.90 16.18 -16.38
CA CYS A 12 -28.20 16.16 -15.10
C CYS A 12 -26.96 17.06 -15.10
N TYR A 13 -26.19 17.05 -16.19
CA TYR A 13 -25.04 17.93 -16.31
C TYR A 13 -25.45 19.40 -16.41
N MET A 14 -26.48 19.72 -17.20
CA MET A 14 -27.02 21.08 -17.29
C MET A 14 -27.52 21.62 -15.94
N GLU A 15 -28.18 20.79 -15.13
CA GLU A 15 -28.65 21.18 -13.79
C GLU A 15 -27.48 21.43 -12.84
N ALA A 16 -26.48 20.54 -12.83
CA ALA A 16 -25.28 20.72 -12.03
C ALA A 16 -24.48 21.96 -12.46
N GLU A 17 -24.31 22.16 -13.77
CA GLU A 17 -23.63 23.31 -14.35
C GLU A 17 -24.37 24.61 -13.99
N LYS A 18 -25.70 24.64 -14.06
CA LYS A 18 -26.51 25.79 -13.64
C LYS A 18 -26.29 26.13 -12.17
N LYS A 19 -26.24 25.12 -11.28
CA LYS A 19 -25.94 25.33 -9.86
C LYS A 19 -24.53 25.88 -9.66
N ALA A 20 -23.53 25.34 -10.37
CA ALA A 20 -22.16 25.83 -10.35
C ALA A 20 -22.03 27.26 -10.89
N MET A 21 -22.75 27.60 -11.96
CA MET A 21 -22.84 28.95 -12.51
C MET A 21 -23.43 29.93 -11.50
N GLN A 22 -24.54 29.59 -10.84
CA GLN A 22 -25.15 30.43 -9.80
C GLN A 22 -24.18 30.69 -8.64
N TYR A 23 -23.47 29.64 -8.21
CA TYR A 23 -22.46 29.79 -7.16
C TYR A 23 -21.29 30.68 -7.61
N TYR A 24 -20.76 30.44 -8.81
CA TYR A 24 -19.71 31.25 -9.40
C TYR A 24 -20.11 32.73 -9.53
N SER A 25 -21.31 33.03 -10.02
CA SER A 25 -21.84 34.40 -10.08
C SER A 25 -21.93 35.07 -8.71
N SER A 26 -22.35 34.31 -7.68
CA SER A 26 -22.38 34.81 -6.29
C SER A 26 -20.98 35.16 -5.77
N LEU A 27 -20.00 34.30 -6.02
CA LEU A 27 -18.60 34.58 -5.66
C LEU A 27 -18.04 35.78 -6.43
N GLN A 28 -18.33 35.88 -7.73
CA GLN A 28 -17.90 37.00 -8.55
C GLN A 28 -18.48 38.33 -8.04
N ALA A 29 -19.76 38.39 -7.70
CA ALA A 29 -20.38 39.57 -7.12
C ALA A 29 -19.69 39.99 -5.80
N GLN A 30 -19.37 39.02 -4.94
CA GLN A 30 -18.64 39.28 -3.69
C GLN A 30 -17.20 39.80 -3.91
N ILE A 31 -16.53 39.36 -4.98
CA ILE A 31 -15.20 39.88 -5.37
C ILE A 31 -15.32 41.32 -5.86
N ASP A 32 -16.30 41.62 -6.70
CA ASP A 32 -16.50 42.96 -7.26
C ASP A 32 -16.89 43.99 -6.19
N GLU A 33 -17.73 43.59 -5.24
CA GLU A 33 -18.11 44.40 -4.09
C GLU A 33 -17.07 44.42 -2.96
N GLN A 34 -16.02 43.57 -3.05
CA GLN A 34 -14.97 43.40 -2.03
C GLN A 34 -15.49 43.08 -0.61
N LEU A 35 -16.68 42.48 -0.49
CA LEU A 35 -17.35 42.21 0.78
C LEU A 35 -16.50 41.36 1.74
N TYR A 36 -15.74 40.41 1.20
CA TYR A 36 -14.94 39.47 1.98
C TYR A 36 -13.78 40.13 2.73
N ILE A 37 -13.26 41.27 2.25
CA ILE A 37 -11.98 41.81 2.71
C ILE A 37 -12.08 42.34 4.14
N GLN A 38 -13.11 43.12 4.45
CA GLN A 38 -13.26 43.70 5.78
C GLN A 38 -13.49 42.60 6.82
N THR A 39 -14.45 41.71 6.55
CA THR A 39 -14.83 40.64 7.46
C THR A 39 -13.68 39.68 7.72
N LEU A 40 -13.00 39.19 6.67
CA LEU A 40 -11.84 38.31 6.85
C LEU A 40 -10.66 39.02 7.52
N THR A 41 -10.52 40.33 7.36
CA THR A 41 -9.50 41.09 8.11
C THR A 41 -9.77 41.02 9.60
N GLU A 42 -11.02 41.23 10.03
CA GLU A 42 -11.42 41.15 11.44
C GLU A 42 -11.27 39.73 11.99
N ASP A 43 -11.69 38.75 11.21
CA ASP A 43 -11.56 37.33 11.55
C ASP A 43 -10.10 36.89 11.73
N ILE A 44 -9.22 37.23 10.79
CA ILE A 44 -7.79 36.91 10.88
C ILE A 44 -7.16 37.62 12.08
N GLN A 45 -7.58 38.85 12.41
CA GLN A 45 -7.09 39.53 13.61
C GLN A 45 -7.55 38.84 14.90
N SER A 46 -8.74 38.24 14.90
CA SER A 46 -9.22 37.40 16.00
C SER A 46 -8.40 36.11 16.11
N TRP A 47 -8.32 35.35 15.02
CA TRP A 47 -7.54 34.10 14.88
C TRP A 47 -6.08 34.29 15.32
N LYS A 48 -5.44 35.37 14.84
CA LYS A 48 -4.05 35.72 15.15
C LYS A 48 -3.72 35.75 16.64
N LYS A 49 -4.67 36.08 17.52
CA LYS A 49 -4.44 36.15 18.98
C LYS A 49 -3.99 34.79 19.54
N ASN A 50 -4.43 33.70 18.95
CA ASN A 50 -4.11 32.34 19.37
C ASN A 50 -2.80 31.81 18.74
N HIS A 51 -2.41 32.35 17.58
CA HIS A 51 -1.31 31.80 16.77
C HIS A 51 -0.05 32.67 16.70
N VAL A 52 -0.10 33.94 17.12
CA VAL A 52 1.05 34.85 17.08
C VAL A 52 1.34 35.38 18.48
N HIS A 53 2.39 34.84 19.11
CA HIS A 53 2.84 35.29 20.41
C HIS A 53 3.92 36.38 20.29
N SER A 54 3.72 37.53 20.93
CA SER A 54 4.70 38.63 20.96
C SER A 54 5.78 38.41 22.03
N GLY A 55 7.01 38.10 21.63
CA GLY A 55 8.16 38.04 22.55
C GLY A 55 9.51 37.77 21.87
N VAL A 56 10.58 38.37 22.39
CA VAL A 56 11.99 38.31 21.90
C VAL A 56 12.53 36.86 21.84
N LEU A 57 11.89 35.91 22.54
CA LEU A 57 12.21 34.48 22.52
C LEU A 57 11.74 33.71 21.28
N SER A 58 10.90 34.28 20.39
CA SER A 58 10.40 33.57 19.19
C SER A 58 11.49 33.34 18.12
N LEU A 59 12.46 34.25 18.03
CA LEU A 59 13.60 34.15 17.10
C LEU A 59 14.61 33.06 17.53
N ILE A 60 14.73 32.81 18.84
CA ILE A 60 15.61 31.75 19.39
C ILE A 60 14.91 30.38 19.30
N LYS A 61 13.57 30.33 19.47
CA LYS A 61 12.78 29.09 19.29
C LYS A 61 12.79 28.56 17.85
N ARG A 62 12.81 29.44 16.84
CA ARG A 62 12.85 29.04 15.41
C ARG A 62 14.13 28.30 14.98
N LYS A 63 15.25 28.51 15.68
CA LYS A 63 16.52 27.81 15.40
C LYS A 63 16.57 26.38 15.97
N GLN A 64 15.63 26.03 16.87
CA GLN A 64 15.49 24.70 17.47
C GLN A 64 14.25 23.96 16.96
N ASP A 65 13.75 24.32 15.78
CA ASP A 65 12.58 23.68 15.21
C ASP A 65 12.95 22.31 14.60
N PRO A 66 12.50 21.19 15.21
CA PRO A 66 12.85 19.87 14.73
C PRO A 66 12.14 19.50 13.41
N ARG A 67 11.26 20.36 12.87
CA ARG A 67 10.61 20.17 11.55
C ARG A 67 11.60 19.86 10.42
N ASN A 68 12.84 20.37 10.51
CA ASN A 68 13.88 20.17 9.50
C ASN A 68 14.74 18.90 9.68
N LYS A 69 14.52 18.10 10.73
CA LYS A 69 15.30 16.88 10.98
C LYS A 69 14.35 15.71 11.21
N LEU A 70 14.18 14.91 10.15
CA LEU A 70 13.34 13.70 10.11
C LEU A 70 13.53 12.80 11.34
N ASN A 71 12.61 12.89 12.29
CA ASN A 71 12.21 11.79 13.16
C ASN A 71 10.81 12.09 13.77
N TYR A 72 9.81 11.34 13.34
CA TYR A 72 8.41 11.41 13.81
C TYR A 72 8.30 11.47 15.34
N LYS A 73 9.02 10.58 16.04
CA LYS A 73 8.98 10.49 17.49
C LYS A 73 9.58 11.73 18.15
N GLN A 74 10.62 12.32 17.56
CA GLN A 74 11.20 13.56 18.09
C GLN A 74 10.20 14.72 17.97
N TYR A 75 9.42 14.79 16.89
CA TYR A 75 8.39 15.81 16.72
C TYR A 75 7.19 15.60 17.65
N ILE A 76 6.66 14.38 17.75
CA ILE A 76 5.55 14.05 18.67
C ILE A 76 5.97 14.26 20.14
N ASN A 77 7.16 13.78 20.54
CA ASN A 77 7.68 13.99 21.90
C ASN A 77 7.93 15.48 22.17
N TRP A 78 8.38 16.24 21.17
CA TRP A 78 8.53 17.69 21.30
C TRP A 78 7.16 18.37 21.49
N LEU A 79 6.15 17.98 20.70
CA LEU A 79 4.78 18.48 20.86
C LEU A 79 4.23 18.16 22.25
N GLU A 80 4.46 16.94 22.75
CA GLU A 80 4.04 16.54 24.09
C GLU A 80 4.77 17.34 25.17
N HIS A 81 6.10 17.43 25.11
CA HIS A 81 6.89 18.22 26.06
C HIS A 81 6.49 19.70 26.05
N LYS A 82 6.03 20.24 24.91
CA LYS A 82 5.54 21.62 24.82
C LYS A 82 4.05 21.76 25.20
N GLY A 83 3.36 20.67 25.54
CA GLY A 83 1.91 20.69 25.85
C GLY A 83 1.02 20.95 24.64
N LYS A 84 1.55 20.77 23.42
CA LYS A 84 0.89 21.10 22.15
C LYS A 84 0.25 19.91 21.44
N LEU A 85 0.58 18.68 21.85
CA LEU A 85 0.15 17.46 21.16
C LEU A 85 -1.37 17.34 21.04
N ARG A 86 -2.12 17.63 22.11
CA ARG A 86 -3.59 17.55 22.10
C ARG A 86 -4.19 18.49 21.06
N ASN A 87 -3.86 19.79 21.11
CA ASN A 87 -4.40 20.78 20.17
C ASN A 87 -4.02 20.44 18.72
N TYR A 88 -2.81 19.93 18.50
CA TYR A 88 -2.34 19.46 17.20
C TYR A 88 -3.21 18.31 16.65
N LEU A 89 -3.53 17.32 17.48
CA LEU A 89 -4.39 16.20 17.10
C LEU A 89 -5.86 16.63 16.96
N GLU A 90 -6.39 17.42 17.89
CA GLU A 90 -7.77 17.95 17.83
C GLU A 90 -8.03 18.71 16.55
N ARG A 91 -7.10 19.58 16.14
CA ARG A 91 -7.18 20.26 14.84
C ARG A 91 -7.25 19.28 13.68
N SER A 92 -6.40 18.28 13.70
CA SER A 92 -6.25 17.33 12.60
C SER A 92 -7.49 16.46 12.44
N VAL A 93 -8.03 15.96 13.55
CA VAL A 93 -9.26 15.19 13.57
C VAL A 93 -10.46 16.10 13.20
N SER A 94 -10.54 17.32 13.73
CA SER A 94 -11.60 18.27 13.37
C SER A 94 -11.62 18.58 11.87
N TYR A 95 -10.46 18.71 11.24
CA TYR A 95 -10.37 18.91 9.80
C TYR A 95 -10.82 17.70 9.00
N ILE A 96 -10.57 16.47 9.46
CA ILE A 96 -11.11 15.26 8.82
C ILE A 96 -12.65 15.25 8.93
N PHE A 97 -13.20 15.57 10.10
CA PHE A 97 -14.66 15.65 10.29
C PHE A 97 -15.29 16.72 9.38
N LEU A 98 -14.66 17.88 9.27
CA LEU A 98 -15.13 18.96 8.42
C LEU A 98 -15.02 18.62 6.92
N ARG A 99 -13.85 18.11 6.48
CA ARG A 99 -13.52 17.88 5.06
C ARG A 99 -14.11 16.59 4.51
N ASP A 100 -13.89 15.49 5.21
CA ASP A 100 -14.17 14.13 4.72
C ASP A 100 -15.54 13.64 5.17
N LEU A 101 -16.00 14.07 6.35
CA LEU A 101 -17.32 13.70 6.89
C LEU A 101 -18.39 14.78 6.69
N GLY A 102 -18.03 15.99 6.24
CA GLY A 102 -18.96 17.12 6.03
C GLY A 102 -19.73 17.55 7.28
N ARG A 103 -19.25 17.18 8.47
CA ARG A 103 -19.89 17.44 9.76
C ARG A 103 -19.66 18.88 10.21
N THR A 104 -20.63 19.43 10.93
CA THR A 104 -20.44 20.70 11.64
C THR A 104 -19.68 20.47 12.95
N LEU A 105 -18.74 21.36 13.28
CA LEU A 105 -17.88 21.23 14.47
C LEU A 105 -18.54 21.77 15.76
N ASN A 106 -19.71 22.40 15.64
CA ASN A 106 -20.48 22.92 16.77
C ASN A 106 -21.42 21.87 17.41
N SER A 107 -21.67 20.74 16.71
CA SER A 107 -22.45 19.62 17.23
C SER A 107 -21.77 18.99 18.46
N ILE A 108 -22.56 18.73 19.51
CA ILE A 108 -22.09 18.08 20.75
C ILE A 108 -21.56 16.67 20.44
N ASP A 109 -22.26 15.92 19.59
CA ASP A 109 -21.87 14.57 19.17
C ASP A 109 -20.52 14.60 18.43
N THR A 110 -20.38 15.48 17.44
CA THR A 110 -19.11 15.67 16.71
C THR A 110 -17.96 15.98 17.66
N GLN A 111 -18.17 16.87 18.64
CA GLN A 111 -17.15 17.25 19.61
C GLN A 111 -16.74 16.10 20.53
N GLN A 112 -17.71 15.32 21.04
CA GLN A 112 -17.43 14.15 21.87
C GLN A 112 -16.62 13.09 21.09
N ARG A 113 -16.98 12.84 19.83
CA ARG A 113 -16.27 11.90 18.95
C ARG A 113 -14.83 12.34 18.67
N ILE A 114 -14.63 13.61 18.32
CA ILE A 114 -13.28 14.18 18.12
C ILE A 114 -12.43 13.95 19.38
N GLN A 115 -13.00 14.21 20.56
CA GLN A 115 -12.30 14.01 21.83
C GLN A 115 -11.93 12.54 22.08
N THR A 116 -12.85 11.60 21.84
CA THR A 116 -12.58 10.17 21.96
C THR A 116 -11.45 9.70 21.04
N ILE A 117 -11.48 10.11 19.76
CA ILE A 117 -10.43 9.75 18.79
C ILE A 117 -9.08 10.32 19.23
N VAL A 118 -9.04 11.59 19.64
CA VAL A 118 -7.81 12.23 20.12
C VAL A 118 -7.27 11.54 21.36
N ASN A 119 -8.12 11.17 22.31
CA ASN A 119 -7.72 10.44 23.51
C ASN A 119 -7.08 9.10 23.17
N ASN A 120 -7.66 8.37 22.22
CA ASN A 120 -7.13 7.09 21.75
C ASN A 120 -5.78 7.25 21.05
N LEU A 121 -5.65 8.24 20.16
CA LEU A 121 -4.39 8.56 19.49
C LEU A 121 -3.29 8.93 20.50
N ILE A 122 -3.62 9.76 21.49
CA ILE A 122 -2.67 10.12 22.56
C ILE A 122 -2.26 8.88 23.37
N LYS A 123 -3.22 8.00 23.70
CA LYS A 123 -2.93 6.77 24.45
C LYS A 123 -1.98 5.86 23.68
N GLN A 124 -2.21 5.66 22.39
CA GLN A 124 -1.34 4.89 21.50
C GLN A 124 0.06 5.50 21.42
N MET A 125 0.15 6.83 21.27
CA MET A 125 1.46 7.52 21.15
C MET A 125 2.30 7.51 22.44
N LYS A 126 1.70 7.27 23.61
CA LYS A 126 2.38 7.33 24.92
C LYS A 126 2.92 5.99 25.43
N ASN A 127 2.69 4.88 24.72
CA ASN A 127 3.02 3.57 25.24
C ASN A 127 4.56 3.34 25.20
N PRO A 128 5.26 3.16 26.35
CA PRO A 128 6.73 3.17 26.39
C PRO A 128 7.41 1.87 25.91
N ASN A 129 6.66 0.78 25.78
CA ASN A 129 7.18 -0.57 25.51
C ASN A 129 7.24 -0.94 24.03
N GLU A 130 6.80 -0.06 23.13
CA GLU A 130 6.61 -0.37 21.71
C GLU A 130 7.69 0.32 20.83
N ARG A 131 8.26 -0.43 19.88
CA ARG A 131 9.38 0.02 19.03
C ARG A 131 8.95 1.15 18.09
N ASN A 132 9.94 1.91 17.61
CA ASN A 132 9.84 3.19 16.89
C ASN A 132 8.97 3.25 15.60
N ASP A 133 8.36 2.14 15.15
CA ASP A 133 7.69 2.02 13.83
C ASP A 133 6.17 1.69 13.91
N GLU A 134 5.56 1.72 15.09
CA GLU A 134 4.22 1.16 15.31
C GLU A 134 3.07 1.74 14.45
N PHE A 135 3.15 3.02 14.10
CA PHE A 135 2.17 3.64 13.20
C PHE A 135 2.33 3.17 11.75
N VAL A 136 3.57 2.97 11.30
CA VAL A 136 3.86 2.38 9.98
C VAL A 136 3.48 0.90 9.97
N GLU A 137 3.72 0.21 11.09
CA GLU A 137 3.31 -1.17 11.31
C GLU A 137 1.79 -1.36 11.19
N MET A 138 0.97 -0.37 11.58
CA MET A 138 -0.50 -0.43 11.40
C MET A 138 -0.91 -0.63 9.94
N PHE A 139 -0.15 -0.08 8.99
CA PHE A 139 -0.38 -0.23 7.55
C PHE A 139 0.50 -1.31 6.90
N SER A 140 1.25 -2.07 7.70
CA SER A 140 1.90 -3.29 7.24
C SER A 140 0.88 -4.42 7.11
N TYR A 141 1.21 -5.46 6.33
CA TYR A 141 0.38 -6.67 6.27
C TYR A 141 0.10 -7.26 7.66
N LYS A 142 1.12 -7.31 8.54
CA LYS A 142 0.97 -7.82 9.90
C LYS A 142 -0.02 -6.98 10.71
N GLY A 143 0.17 -5.66 10.75
CA GLY A 143 -0.70 -4.77 11.54
C GLY A 143 -2.13 -4.76 11.04
N MET A 144 -2.34 -4.69 9.72
CA MET A 144 -3.67 -4.78 9.11
C MET A 144 -4.33 -6.14 9.39
N TYR A 145 -3.58 -7.25 9.33
CA TYR A 145 -4.11 -8.57 9.61
C TYR A 145 -4.46 -8.76 11.09
N ARG A 146 -3.59 -8.33 12.02
CA ARG A 146 -3.89 -8.37 13.46
C ARG A 146 -5.13 -7.53 13.79
N LYS A 147 -5.28 -6.37 13.16
CA LYS A 147 -6.49 -5.56 13.31
C LYS A 147 -7.73 -6.25 12.72
N ALA A 148 -7.60 -6.93 11.58
CA ALA A 148 -8.68 -7.72 11.02
C ALA A 148 -9.10 -8.88 11.92
N GLN A 149 -8.17 -9.49 12.67
CA GLN A 149 -8.50 -10.53 13.67
C GLN A 149 -9.31 -9.96 14.84
N GLU A 150 -8.96 -8.76 15.33
CA GLU A 150 -9.74 -8.08 16.39
C GLU A 150 -11.18 -7.82 15.95
N GLU A 151 -11.38 -7.50 14.68
CA GLU A 151 -12.70 -7.16 14.11
C GLU A 151 -13.40 -8.34 13.42
N LYS A 152 -12.78 -9.54 13.40
CA LYS A 152 -13.29 -10.76 12.73
C LYS A 152 -13.59 -10.59 11.23
N VAL A 153 -12.71 -9.88 10.52
CA VAL A 153 -12.82 -9.60 9.06
C VAL A 153 -11.60 -10.09 8.28
N GLU A 154 -10.93 -11.14 8.76
CA GLU A 154 -9.68 -11.64 8.18
C GLU A 154 -9.82 -12.03 6.71
N ALA A 155 -10.92 -12.69 6.33
CA ALA A 155 -11.16 -13.11 4.95
C ALA A 155 -11.20 -11.91 3.99
N THR A 156 -11.90 -10.84 4.38
CA THR A 156 -11.99 -9.62 3.57
C THR A 156 -10.66 -8.87 3.53
N MET A 157 -9.88 -8.89 4.62
CA MET A 157 -8.55 -8.30 4.64
C MET A 157 -7.56 -9.06 3.73
N ILE A 158 -7.63 -10.39 3.71
CA ILE A 158 -6.81 -11.22 2.81
C ILE A 158 -7.19 -10.93 1.35
N TRP A 159 -8.48 -10.87 1.04
CA TRP A 159 -8.97 -10.45 -0.29
C TRP A 159 -8.40 -9.08 -0.68
N LEU A 160 -8.37 -8.12 0.25
CA LEU A 160 -7.79 -6.80 -0.02
C LEU A 160 -6.28 -6.89 -0.30
N PHE A 161 -5.53 -7.73 0.43
CA PHE A 161 -4.10 -7.90 0.19
C PHE A 161 -3.81 -8.43 -1.22
N ASP A 162 -4.56 -9.45 -1.65
CA ASP A 162 -4.45 -10.02 -3.00
C ASP A 162 -4.77 -8.96 -4.07
N LYS A 163 -5.85 -8.20 -3.86
CA LYS A 163 -6.29 -7.12 -4.76
C LYS A 163 -5.26 -5.98 -4.86
N LEU A 164 -4.73 -5.50 -3.74
CA LEU A 164 -3.67 -4.48 -3.73
C LEU A 164 -2.38 -4.97 -4.40
N HIS A 165 -2.05 -6.26 -4.23
CA HIS A 165 -0.90 -6.86 -4.91
C HIS A 165 -1.11 -6.89 -6.44
N LEU A 166 -2.30 -7.31 -6.91
CA LEU A 166 -2.63 -7.34 -8.33
C LEU A 166 -2.60 -5.94 -8.97
N VAL A 167 -3.16 -4.93 -8.30
CA VAL A 167 -3.10 -3.54 -8.78
C VAL A 167 -1.65 -3.10 -8.95
N THR A 168 -0.83 -3.30 -7.92
CA THR A 168 0.58 -2.90 -7.95
C THR A 168 1.38 -3.63 -9.03
N LYS A 169 1.09 -4.91 -9.26
CA LYS A 169 1.77 -5.76 -10.24
C LYS A 169 1.44 -5.38 -11.69
N ASN A 170 0.21 -4.95 -11.96
CA ASN A 170 -0.26 -4.64 -13.31
C ASN A 170 -0.16 -3.15 -13.66
N LEU A 171 0.17 -2.27 -12.71
CA LEU A 171 0.41 -0.86 -13.01
C LEU A 171 1.67 -0.69 -13.90
N PRO A 172 1.58 0.06 -15.00
CA PRO A 172 2.71 0.31 -15.89
C PRO A 172 3.77 1.21 -15.21
N GLU A 173 5.02 1.14 -15.68
CA GLU A 173 6.16 1.87 -15.08
C GLU A 173 6.00 3.40 -15.15
N GLU A 174 5.26 3.89 -16.14
CA GLU A 174 4.95 5.32 -16.32
C GLU A 174 4.01 5.86 -15.23
N MET A 175 3.35 4.99 -14.45
CA MET A 175 2.46 5.35 -13.36
C MET A 175 3.13 5.20 -12.00
N ASP A 176 2.79 6.09 -11.07
CA ASP A 176 3.34 6.03 -9.71
C ASP A 176 2.56 5.03 -8.83
N ALA A 177 3.01 3.77 -8.87
CA ALA A 177 2.44 2.69 -8.08
C ALA A 177 2.44 2.95 -6.56
N LEU A 178 3.42 3.70 -6.04
CA LEU A 178 3.48 4.03 -4.61
C LEU A 178 2.39 5.03 -4.23
N ASN A 179 2.20 6.07 -5.06
CA ASN A 179 1.12 7.04 -4.86
C ASN A 179 -0.26 6.39 -5.07
N ALA A 180 -0.42 5.50 -6.05
CA ALA A 180 -1.65 4.74 -6.28
C ALA A 180 -2.01 3.89 -5.05
N ARG A 181 -1.08 3.05 -4.56
CA ARG A 181 -1.27 2.23 -3.35
C ARG A 181 -1.61 3.09 -2.12
N ARG A 182 -0.92 4.22 -1.95
CA ARG A 182 -1.21 5.17 -0.87
C ARG A 182 -2.61 5.78 -0.98
N LYS A 183 -3.03 6.22 -2.18
CA LYS A 183 -4.38 6.77 -2.41
C LYS A 183 -5.44 5.72 -2.06
N LEU A 184 -5.28 4.47 -2.52
CA LEU A 184 -6.19 3.36 -2.21
C LEU A 184 -6.31 3.11 -0.70
N ILE A 185 -5.18 2.91 0.01
CA ILE A 185 -5.19 2.68 1.46
C ILE A 185 -5.82 3.85 2.20
N LYS A 186 -5.55 5.09 1.80
CA LYS A 186 -6.15 6.28 2.40
C LYS A 186 -7.68 6.29 2.24
N ILE A 187 -8.19 5.94 1.06
CA ILE A 187 -9.64 5.92 0.78
C ILE A 187 -10.31 4.81 1.59
N ILE A 188 -9.73 3.61 1.61
CA ILE A 188 -10.21 2.49 2.42
C ILE A 188 -10.28 2.89 3.90
N ALA A 189 -9.20 3.48 4.43
CA ALA A 189 -9.18 3.97 5.81
C ALA A 189 -10.24 5.05 6.05
N GLY A 190 -10.47 5.97 5.11
CA GLY A 190 -11.51 6.99 5.18
C GLY A 190 -12.92 6.40 5.25
N VAL A 191 -13.24 5.42 4.39
CA VAL A 191 -14.53 4.72 4.41
C VAL A 191 -14.71 3.91 5.70
N MET A 192 -13.67 3.22 6.17
CA MET A 192 -13.70 2.53 7.46
C MET A 192 -13.93 3.48 8.63
N MET A 193 -13.35 4.69 8.60
CA MET A 193 -13.58 5.71 9.62
C MET A 193 -15.02 6.20 9.63
N HIS A 194 -15.64 6.43 8.46
CA HIS A 194 -17.06 6.77 8.33
C HIS A 194 -17.94 5.67 8.95
N VAL A 195 -17.72 4.42 8.56
CA VAL A 195 -18.52 3.29 9.06
C VAL A 195 -18.34 3.10 10.57
N ASN A 196 -17.13 3.26 11.09
CA ASN A 196 -16.89 3.19 12.53
C ASN A 196 -17.48 4.41 13.28
N GLU A 197 -17.67 5.57 12.63
CA GLU A 197 -18.40 6.70 13.23
C GLU A 197 -19.88 6.33 13.43
N GLU A 198 -20.51 5.69 12.46
CA GLU A 198 -21.94 5.35 12.56
C GLU A 198 -22.25 4.21 13.54
N MET A 199 -21.24 3.39 13.84
CA MET A 199 -21.39 2.32 14.82
C MET A 199 -21.48 2.87 16.25
N ASN A 200 -22.63 2.67 16.87
CA ASN A 200 -22.81 2.88 18.32
C ASN A 200 -22.50 1.58 19.09
N ASP A 201 -22.35 1.67 20.42
CA ASP A 201 -22.10 0.51 21.30
C ASP A 201 -23.23 -0.55 21.29
N SER A 202 -24.34 -0.28 20.59
CA SER A 202 -25.48 -1.19 20.42
C SER A 202 -25.28 -2.29 19.37
N TYR A 203 -24.31 -2.14 18.47
CA TYR A 203 -24.04 -3.14 17.43
C TYR A 203 -23.41 -4.39 18.06
N ASN A 204 -23.91 -5.56 17.70
CA ASN A 204 -23.24 -6.80 18.09
C ASN A 204 -22.00 -7.04 17.21
N GLU A 205 -21.15 -7.96 17.65
CA GLU A 205 -19.86 -8.25 17.00
C GLU A 205 -20.01 -8.70 15.53
N GLN A 206 -21.07 -9.45 15.19
CA GLN A 206 -21.31 -9.91 13.81
C GLN A 206 -21.75 -8.77 12.90
N GLU A 207 -22.62 -7.89 13.38
CA GLU A 207 -23.05 -6.70 12.63
C GLU A 207 -21.88 -5.75 12.39
N ARG A 208 -21.03 -5.57 13.40
CA ARG A 208 -19.80 -4.77 13.31
C ARG A 208 -18.84 -5.34 12.26
N ALA A 209 -18.57 -6.64 12.30
CA ALA A 209 -17.73 -7.32 11.32
C ALA A 209 -18.28 -7.11 9.89
N LYS A 210 -19.56 -7.42 9.65
CA LYS A 210 -20.20 -7.26 8.34
C LYS A 210 -20.05 -5.85 7.77
N LYS A 211 -20.27 -4.83 8.61
CA LYS A 211 -20.12 -3.43 8.20
C LYS A 211 -18.68 -3.07 7.85
N PHE A 212 -17.68 -3.60 8.57
CA PHE A 212 -16.28 -3.41 8.18
C PHE A 212 -15.92 -4.12 6.88
N GLU A 213 -16.46 -5.32 6.64
CA GLU A 213 -16.25 -6.02 5.37
C GLU A 213 -16.79 -5.20 4.19
N GLU A 214 -18.02 -4.68 4.33
CA GLU A 214 -18.62 -3.76 3.37
C GLU A 214 -17.74 -2.52 3.18
N ALA A 215 -17.29 -1.89 4.27
CA ALA A 215 -16.46 -0.68 4.24
C ALA A 215 -15.14 -0.90 3.47
N ILE A 216 -14.47 -2.03 3.71
CA ILE A 216 -13.21 -2.37 3.04
C ILE A 216 -13.43 -2.53 1.53
N ARG A 217 -14.46 -3.29 1.14
CA ARG A 217 -14.78 -3.54 -0.27
C ARG A 217 -15.26 -2.27 -0.99
N LEU A 218 -16.07 -1.44 -0.34
CA LEU A 218 -16.49 -0.13 -0.86
C LEU A 218 -15.30 0.80 -1.06
N GLY A 219 -14.44 0.91 -0.04
CA GLY A 219 -13.25 1.75 -0.09
C GLY A 219 -12.29 1.33 -1.20
N TYR A 220 -12.10 0.03 -1.41
CA TYR A 220 -11.30 -0.50 -2.52
C TYR A 220 -11.96 -0.19 -3.87
N SER A 221 -13.23 -0.57 -4.04
CA SER A 221 -13.97 -0.44 -5.30
C SER A 221 -14.04 1.01 -5.78
N TYR A 222 -14.40 1.94 -4.88
CA TYR A 222 -14.39 3.37 -5.18
C TYR A 222 -12.97 3.90 -5.37
N GLY A 223 -12.02 3.41 -4.57
CA GLY A 223 -10.62 3.83 -4.63
C GLY A 223 -9.94 3.54 -5.97
N LEU A 224 -10.35 2.49 -6.70
CA LEU A 224 -9.80 2.12 -8.01
C LEU A 224 -9.97 3.20 -9.09
N THR A 225 -10.96 4.09 -8.92
CA THR A 225 -11.16 5.22 -9.83
C THR A 225 -9.94 6.14 -9.91
N TYR A 226 -9.12 6.22 -8.85
CA TYR A 226 -7.91 7.04 -8.87
C TYR A 226 -6.81 6.45 -9.76
N PRO A 227 -6.28 5.23 -9.52
CA PRO A 227 -5.25 4.68 -10.39
C PRO A 227 -5.76 4.41 -11.80
N PHE A 228 -6.94 3.83 -11.97
CA PHE A 228 -7.34 3.30 -13.28
C PHE A 228 -8.17 4.24 -14.14
N ILE A 229 -8.82 5.26 -13.57
CA ILE A 229 -9.55 6.27 -14.37
C ILE A 229 -8.76 7.58 -14.40
N ASP A 230 -8.53 8.19 -13.24
CA ASP A 230 -7.92 9.51 -13.10
C ASP A 230 -6.45 9.51 -13.57
N ASP A 231 -5.58 8.81 -12.84
CA ASP A 231 -4.14 8.77 -13.09
C ASP A 231 -3.83 8.16 -14.48
N LEU A 232 -4.60 7.15 -14.94
CA LEU A 232 -4.40 6.52 -16.24
C LEU A 232 -4.74 7.45 -17.42
N LEU A 233 -5.90 8.13 -17.38
CA LEU A 233 -6.31 9.06 -18.45
C LEU A 233 -5.43 10.30 -18.50
N ASP A 234 -4.86 10.71 -17.36
CA ASP A 234 -3.92 11.84 -17.27
C ASP A 234 -2.48 11.45 -17.66
N SER A 235 -2.14 10.15 -17.62
CA SER A 235 -0.82 9.65 -18.02
C SER A 235 -0.59 9.60 -19.54
N ASN A 236 0.65 9.30 -19.95
CA ASN A 236 1.02 9.04 -21.35
C ASN A 236 0.98 7.54 -21.72
N VAL A 237 0.39 6.68 -20.88
CA VAL A 237 0.31 5.23 -21.13
C VAL A 237 -0.54 4.92 -22.35
N LEU A 238 -1.73 5.52 -22.39
CA LEU A 238 -2.70 5.36 -23.48
C LEU A 238 -2.49 6.43 -24.56
N ASP A 239 -2.54 6.03 -25.83
CA ASP A 239 -2.58 6.98 -26.93
C ASP A 239 -3.95 7.70 -27.03
N SER A 240 -4.05 8.71 -27.89
CA SER A 240 -5.28 9.51 -28.03
C SER A 240 -6.50 8.68 -28.40
N ASP A 241 -6.36 7.66 -29.25
CA ASP A 241 -7.48 6.82 -29.67
C ASP A 241 -7.88 5.84 -28.55
N GLU A 242 -6.90 5.29 -27.83
CA GLU A 242 -7.11 4.47 -26.63
C GLU A 242 -7.83 5.25 -25.53
N LYS A 243 -7.44 6.51 -25.26
CA LYS A 243 -8.11 7.38 -24.29
C LYS A 243 -9.57 7.63 -24.66
N VAL A 244 -9.86 7.92 -25.94
CA VAL A 244 -11.25 8.14 -26.40
C VAL A 244 -12.09 6.88 -26.22
N ARG A 245 -11.57 5.71 -26.63
CA ARG A 245 -12.28 4.43 -26.43
C ARG A 245 -12.53 4.15 -24.95
N TYR A 246 -11.51 4.34 -24.10
CA TYR A 246 -11.64 4.08 -22.67
C TYR A 246 -12.64 5.04 -22.00
N SER A 247 -12.57 6.33 -22.32
CA SER A 247 -13.56 7.32 -21.87
C SER A 247 -14.98 6.95 -22.27
N ASN A 248 -15.18 6.43 -23.49
CA ASN A 248 -16.51 6.02 -23.96
C ASN A 248 -17.06 4.82 -23.17
N LEU A 249 -16.23 3.83 -22.82
CA LEU A 249 -16.66 2.70 -21.97
C LEU A 249 -17.17 3.19 -20.60
N ILE A 250 -16.43 4.10 -19.97
CA ILE A 250 -16.82 4.69 -18.68
C ILE A 250 -18.11 5.49 -18.84
N ARG A 251 -18.19 6.35 -19.88
CA ARG A 251 -19.37 7.18 -20.13
C ARG A 251 -20.61 6.32 -20.35
N GLU A 252 -20.52 5.30 -21.19
CA GLU A 252 -21.63 4.39 -21.47
C GLU A 252 -22.07 3.68 -20.18
N THR A 253 -21.12 3.17 -19.39
CA THR A 253 -21.40 2.55 -18.08
C THR A 253 -22.18 3.47 -17.14
N LEU A 254 -21.81 4.75 -17.08
CA LEU A 254 -22.48 5.73 -16.21
C LEU A 254 -23.87 6.14 -16.72
N ILE A 255 -24.11 6.10 -18.04
CA ILE A 255 -25.39 6.46 -18.66
C ILE A 255 -26.40 5.30 -18.60
N THR A 256 -25.94 4.08 -18.93
CA THR A 256 -26.80 2.89 -19.04
C THR A 256 -26.89 2.13 -17.73
N GLY A 257 -25.94 2.34 -16.81
CA GLY A 257 -25.80 1.52 -15.60
C GLY A 257 -25.32 0.09 -15.88
N GLU A 258 -24.85 -0.20 -17.10
CA GLU A 258 -24.35 -1.51 -17.52
C GLU A 258 -22.93 -1.37 -18.07
N VAL A 259 -22.04 -2.28 -17.67
CA VAL A 259 -20.67 -2.30 -18.18
C VAL A 259 -20.69 -2.87 -19.61
N PRO A 260 -20.23 -2.13 -20.62
CA PRO A 260 -20.13 -2.66 -21.97
C PRO A 260 -19.11 -3.79 -22.07
N ASP A 261 -19.33 -4.73 -23.00
CA ASP A 261 -18.35 -5.77 -23.34
C ASP A 261 -17.02 -5.14 -23.78
N PHE A 262 -15.89 -5.69 -23.30
CA PHE A 262 -14.55 -5.16 -23.62
C PHE A 262 -14.26 -5.15 -25.13
N GLY A 263 -14.71 -6.19 -25.85
CA GLY A 263 -14.51 -6.32 -27.30
C GLY A 263 -13.04 -6.48 -27.70
N VAL A 264 -12.73 -6.15 -28.95
CA VAL A 264 -11.35 -6.20 -29.48
C VAL A 264 -10.64 -4.87 -29.21
N TRP A 265 -9.58 -4.89 -28.40
CA TRP A 265 -8.76 -3.71 -28.15
C TRP A 265 -7.66 -3.53 -29.20
N HIS A 266 -7.81 -2.53 -30.07
CA HIS A 266 -6.79 -2.14 -31.02
C HIS A 266 -5.78 -1.19 -30.34
N GLY A 267 -4.63 -1.71 -29.93
CA GLY A 267 -3.58 -0.91 -29.29
C GLY A 267 -2.51 -1.78 -28.64
N LYS A 268 -1.39 -1.17 -28.24
CA LYS A 268 -0.29 -1.88 -27.56
C LYS A 268 -0.63 -2.28 -26.12
N ASN A 269 -1.67 -1.66 -25.54
CA ASN A 269 -2.04 -1.81 -24.14
C ASN A 269 -3.19 -2.80 -23.90
N GLY A 270 -3.52 -3.67 -24.87
CA GLY A 270 -4.69 -4.57 -24.80
C GLY A 270 -4.80 -5.40 -23.52
N ALA A 271 -3.72 -6.08 -23.12
CA ALA A 271 -3.71 -6.90 -21.89
C ALA A 271 -3.87 -6.06 -20.60
N LEU A 272 -3.31 -4.86 -20.57
CA LEU A 272 -3.49 -3.93 -19.45
C LEU A 272 -4.95 -3.47 -19.36
N MET A 273 -5.53 -3.11 -20.51
CA MET A 273 -6.91 -2.61 -20.56
C MET A 273 -7.94 -3.70 -20.28
N GLU A 274 -7.67 -4.95 -20.64
CA GLU A 274 -8.50 -6.11 -20.28
C GLU A 274 -8.51 -6.29 -18.75
N TYR A 275 -7.33 -6.31 -18.11
CA TYR A 275 -7.24 -6.37 -16.65
C TYR A 275 -7.97 -5.21 -15.95
N ILE A 276 -7.77 -3.98 -16.45
CA ILE A 276 -8.42 -2.79 -15.88
C ILE A 276 -9.93 -2.85 -16.07
N HIS A 277 -10.39 -3.29 -17.24
CA HIS A 277 -11.82 -3.48 -17.51
C HIS A 277 -12.42 -4.49 -16.55
N ASP A 278 -11.83 -5.68 -16.39
CA ASP A 278 -12.33 -6.71 -15.47
C ASP A 278 -12.39 -6.21 -14.02
N GLU A 279 -11.31 -5.59 -13.56
CA GLU A 279 -11.19 -5.12 -12.18
C GLU A 279 -12.16 -3.98 -11.86
N LEU A 280 -12.35 -3.03 -12.79
CA LEU A 280 -13.35 -1.97 -12.64
C LEU A 280 -14.78 -2.48 -12.82
N SER A 281 -14.99 -3.52 -13.63
CA SER A 281 -16.30 -4.15 -13.80
C SER A 281 -16.79 -4.80 -12.52
N GLU A 282 -15.92 -5.58 -11.86
CA GLU A 282 -16.21 -6.18 -10.55
C GLU A 282 -16.53 -5.10 -9.51
N ALA A 283 -15.69 -4.06 -9.44
CA ALA A 283 -15.88 -2.94 -8.53
C ALA A 283 -17.20 -2.20 -8.79
N PHE A 284 -17.52 -1.91 -10.05
CA PHE A 284 -18.75 -1.22 -10.42
C PHE A 284 -20.00 -2.04 -10.06
N LEU A 285 -20.00 -3.35 -10.36
CA LEU A 285 -21.11 -4.23 -10.01
C LEU A 285 -21.29 -4.33 -8.48
N TYR A 286 -20.20 -4.34 -7.72
CA TYR A 286 -20.26 -4.29 -6.26
C TYR A 286 -20.91 -2.98 -5.77
N LEU A 287 -20.49 -1.82 -6.31
CA LEU A 287 -21.05 -0.52 -5.96
C LEU A 287 -22.54 -0.42 -6.34
N LYS A 288 -22.91 -0.88 -7.55
CA LYS A 288 -24.29 -0.89 -8.05
C LYS A 288 -25.24 -1.66 -7.12
N ASN A 289 -24.78 -2.80 -6.60
CA ASN A 289 -25.58 -3.63 -5.68
C ASN A 289 -25.67 -3.08 -4.26
N TYR A 290 -24.76 -2.18 -3.86
CA TYR A 290 -24.74 -1.61 -2.52
C TYR A 290 -25.68 -0.40 -2.35
N GLN A 291 -26.01 0.29 -3.44
CA GLN A 291 -26.72 1.56 -3.41
C GLN A 291 -28.23 1.43 -3.20
N LYS A 292 -28.78 2.27 -2.33
CA LYS A 292 -30.23 2.44 -2.14
C LYS A 292 -30.86 3.40 -3.16
N GLU A 293 -30.19 4.52 -3.46
CA GLU A 293 -30.62 5.54 -4.43
C GLU A 293 -29.72 5.51 -5.68
N GLN A 294 -30.01 4.61 -6.61
CA GLN A 294 -29.15 4.39 -7.77
C GLN A 294 -28.98 5.66 -8.63
N SER A 295 -30.04 6.45 -8.86
CA SER A 295 -29.99 7.59 -9.80
C SER A 295 -28.98 8.67 -9.41
N LYS A 296 -28.91 9.07 -8.13
CA LYS A 296 -28.00 10.14 -7.67
C LYS A 296 -26.53 9.76 -7.84
N PHE A 297 -26.17 8.50 -7.59
CA PHE A 297 -24.80 8.04 -7.80
C PHE A 297 -24.37 8.19 -9.26
N TYR A 298 -25.20 7.72 -10.19
CA TYR A 298 -24.90 7.81 -11.62
C TYR A 298 -24.81 9.27 -12.07
N GLU A 299 -25.73 10.12 -11.62
CA GLU A 299 -25.70 11.56 -11.93
C GLU A 299 -24.41 12.22 -11.42
N GLN A 300 -24.06 12.03 -10.15
CA GLN A 300 -22.85 12.63 -9.59
C GLN A 300 -21.57 12.08 -10.22
N SER A 301 -21.52 10.77 -10.49
CA SER A 301 -20.38 10.13 -11.15
C SER A 301 -20.20 10.61 -12.59
N PHE A 302 -21.31 10.79 -13.31
CA PHE A 302 -21.29 11.34 -14.67
C PHE A 302 -20.83 12.80 -14.67
N VAL A 303 -21.37 13.65 -13.78
CA VAL A 303 -20.96 15.06 -13.66
C VAL A 303 -19.48 15.16 -13.30
N PHE A 304 -19.00 14.35 -12.36
CA PHE A 304 -17.59 14.28 -12.01
C PHE A 304 -16.73 13.89 -13.21
N PHE A 305 -17.02 12.76 -13.84
CA PHE A 305 -16.22 12.26 -14.95
C PHE A 305 -16.23 13.23 -16.15
N HIS A 306 -17.40 13.75 -16.53
CA HIS A 306 -17.51 14.67 -17.66
C HIS A 306 -16.78 15.99 -17.42
N SER A 307 -16.87 16.56 -16.21
CA SER A 307 -16.12 17.78 -15.87
C SER A 307 -14.60 17.58 -15.88
N GLN A 308 -14.10 16.39 -15.51
CA GLN A 308 -12.69 16.05 -15.68
C GLN A 308 -12.27 15.95 -17.15
N GLU A 309 -13.12 15.40 -18.02
CA GLU A 309 -12.84 15.36 -19.46
C GLU A 309 -12.79 16.75 -20.08
N VAL A 310 -13.71 17.63 -19.69
CA VAL A 310 -13.69 19.04 -20.10
C VAL A 310 -12.35 19.68 -19.70
N ASP A 311 -11.88 19.45 -18.48
CA ASP A 311 -10.57 19.94 -18.02
C ASP A 311 -9.38 19.34 -18.80
N ARG A 312 -9.36 18.01 -19.00
CA ARG A 312 -8.30 17.31 -19.77
C ARG A 312 -8.20 17.80 -21.22
N SER A 313 -9.31 18.23 -21.81
CA SER A 313 -9.33 18.71 -23.19
C SER A 313 -8.73 20.11 -23.37
N LYS A 314 -8.43 20.81 -22.27
CA LYS A 314 -7.90 22.16 -22.34
C LYS A 314 -6.42 22.18 -22.69
N ASP A 315 -6.05 23.14 -23.53
CA ASP A 315 -4.66 23.39 -23.89
C ASP A 315 -4.22 24.75 -23.33
N LEU A 316 -3.16 24.76 -22.52
CA LEU A 316 -2.60 25.97 -21.94
C LEU A 316 -2.13 26.95 -23.03
N SER A 317 -1.89 26.52 -24.27
CA SER A 317 -1.56 27.37 -25.42
C SER A 317 -2.75 28.16 -25.97
N TYR A 318 -3.98 27.73 -25.70
CA TYR A 318 -5.19 28.48 -26.06
C TYR A 318 -5.32 29.71 -25.16
N SER A 319 -5.60 30.87 -25.75
CA SER A 319 -5.55 32.17 -25.04
C SER A 319 -6.92 32.82 -24.84
N GLN A 320 -7.99 32.12 -25.21
CA GLN A 320 -9.35 32.65 -25.28
C GLN A 320 -10.33 31.99 -24.30
N TYR A 321 -9.88 31.15 -23.35
CA TYR A 321 -10.78 30.65 -22.31
C TYR A 321 -11.41 31.81 -21.51
N THR A 322 -12.69 31.66 -21.19
CA THR A 322 -13.43 32.55 -20.28
C THR A 322 -13.16 32.16 -18.82
N ASN A 323 -13.55 33.02 -17.86
CA ASN A 323 -13.41 32.65 -16.45
C ASN A 323 -14.36 31.50 -16.10
N GLU A 324 -15.55 31.48 -16.67
CA GLU A 324 -16.54 30.42 -16.53
C GLU A 324 -15.97 29.07 -16.95
N GLU A 325 -15.32 29.00 -18.11
CA GLU A 325 -14.65 27.79 -18.62
C GLU A 325 -13.52 27.33 -17.69
N LEU A 326 -12.86 28.25 -16.96
CA LEU A 326 -11.78 27.92 -16.03
C LEU A 326 -12.29 27.47 -14.65
N PHE A 327 -13.38 28.06 -14.13
CA PHE A 327 -13.84 27.83 -12.75
C PHE A 327 -15.01 26.87 -12.62
N ILE A 328 -15.96 26.82 -13.57
CA ILE A 328 -17.16 25.97 -13.45
C ILE A 328 -16.80 24.48 -13.41
N PRO A 329 -15.97 23.94 -14.33
CA PRO A 329 -15.57 22.53 -14.27
C PRO A 329 -14.85 22.17 -12.97
N VAL A 330 -14.08 23.11 -12.42
CA VAL A 330 -13.38 22.97 -11.13
C VAL A 330 -14.37 22.87 -9.97
N ILE A 331 -15.44 23.67 -9.97
CA ILE A 331 -16.54 23.57 -8.99
C ILE A 331 -17.23 22.20 -9.10
N LEU A 332 -17.57 21.78 -10.33
CA LEU A 332 -18.27 20.52 -10.59
C LEU A 332 -17.44 19.31 -10.13
N LYS A 333 -16.20 19.15 -10.63
CA LYS A 333 -15.37 17.99 -10.29
C LYS A 333 -15.07 17.90 -8.79
N SER A 334 -14.80 19.04 -8.15
CA SER A 334 -14.44 19.05 -6.73
C SER A 334 -15.64 18.81 -5.81
N SER A 335 -16.85 19.23 -6.20
CA SER A 335 -18.06 18.95 -5.42
C SER A 335 -18.55 17.51 -5.61
N SER A 336 -18.66 17.05 -6.85
CA SER A 336 -19.19 15.72 -7.17
C SER A 336 -18.33 14.58 -6.61
N SER A 337 -16.99 14.69 -6.63
CA SER A 337 -16.10 13.67 -6.02
C SER A 337 -16.42 13.36 -4.55
N ARG A 338 -16.89 14.35 -3.79
CA ARG A 338 -17.25 14.18 -2.38
C ARG A 338 -18.67 13.66 -2.21
N LEU A 339 -19.59 14.12 -3.06
CA LEU A 339 -20.97 13.64 -3.06
C LEU A 339 -21.05 12.14 -3.44
N ILE A 340 -20.22 11.68 -4.38
CA ILE A 340 -20.11 10.27 -4.74
C ILE A 340 -19.71 9.43 -3.52
N ALA A 341 -18.66 9.84 -2.81
CA ALA A 341 -18.20 9.13 -1.61
C ALA A 341 -19.32 9.02 -0.55
N ARG A 342 -20.16 10.04 -0.39
CA ARG A 342 -21.33 9.99 0.50
C ARG A 342 -22.38 9.01 0.02
N THR A 343 -22.73 9.00 -1.28
CA THR A 343 -23.72 8.04 -1.81
C THR A 343 -23.30 6.57 -1.62
N MET A 344 -22.01 6.30 -1.36
CA MET A 344 -21.49 4.96 -1.13
C MET A 344 -21.65 4.49 0.32
N VAL A 345 -21.69 5.43 1.28
CA VAL A 345 -21.84 5.10 2.70
C VAL A 345 -23.31 5.36 3.04
N ASN A 346 -24.04 4.32 3.45
CA ASN A 346 -25.48 4.37 3.74
C ASN A 346 -25.78 5.18 5.03
N VAL A 347 -25.45 6.47 5.04
CA VAL A 347 -25.54 7.34 6.21
C VAL A 347 -26.90 8.03 6.28
N ASP A 348 -27.40 8.25 7.50
CA ASP A 348 -28.59 9.05 7.75
C ASP A 348 -28.47 10.47 7.16
N GLU A 349 -29.61 11.03 6.75
CA GLU A 349 -29.72 12.38 6.18
C GLU A 349 -29.25 13.43 7.21
N ASP A 350 -28.10 14.04 6.94
CA ASP A 350 -27.62 15.23 7.64
C ASP A 350 -28.10 16.45 6.85
N GLU A 351 -29.12 17.16 7.38
CA GLU A 351 -29.68 18.36 6.76
C GLU A 351 -28.55 19.36 6.41
N GLY A 352 -28.38 19.62 5.12
CA GLY A 352 -27.37 20.54 4.59
C GLY A 352 -25.99 19.92 4.28
N PHE A 353 -25.76 18.61 4.47
CA PHE A 353 -24.48 17.97 4.09
C PHE A 353 -24.14 18.17 2.61
N GLU A 354 -25.10 17.93 1.70
CA GLU A 354 -24.88 18.07 0.26
C GLU A 354 -24.47 19.50 -0.10
N GLU A 355 -25.10 20.48 0.54
CA GLU A 355 -24.80 21.90 0.36
C GLU A 355 -23.41 22.27 0.90
N ARG A 356 -23.09 21.87 2.14
CA ARG A 356 -21.76 22.09 2.74
C ARG A 356 -20.66 21.47 1.88
N THR A 357 -20.86 20.23 1.46
CA THR A 357 -19.91 19.46 0.64
C THR A 357 -19.71 20.08 -0.73
N PHE A 358 -20.79 20.54 -1.36
CA PHE A 358 -20.73 21.24 -2.64
C PHE A 358 -19.85 22.48 -2.57
N TYR A 359 -20.07 23.35 -1.58
CA TYR A 359 -19.29 24.58 -1.44
C TYR A 359 -17.86 24.36 -0.95
N TYR A 360 -17.61 23.30 -0.14
CA TYR A 360 -16.28 22.97 0.36
C TYR A 360 -15.34 22.44 -0.73
N GLY A 361 -15.89 21.92 -1.83
CA GLY A 361 -15.13 21.27 -2.89
C GLY A 361 -14.04 22.17 -3.48
N ILE A 362 -14.44 23.34 -3.97
CA ILE A 362 -13.54 24.29 -4.65
C ILE A 362 -12.46 24.87 -3.72
N TYR A 363 -12.74 24.96 -2.41
CA TYR A 363 -11.75 25.44 -1.42
C TYR A 363 -10.49 24.58 -1.43
N ASN A 364 -10.63 23.25 -1.38
CA ASN A 364 -9.46 22.37 -1.42
C ASN A 364 -8.83 22.36 -2.81
N GLN A 365 -9.63 22.35 -3.87
CA GLN A 365 -9.12 22.29 -5.24
C GLN A 365 -8.23 23.51 -5.56
N LEU A 366 -8.66 24.72 -5.20
CA LEU A 366 -7.83 25.92 -5.38
C LEU A 366 -6.58 25.92 -4.49
N ALA A 367 -6.63 25.30 -3.31
CA ALA A 367 -5.46 25.18 -2.44
C ALA A 367 -4.43 24.20 -3.02
N ASP A 368 -4.89 23.09 -3.59
CA ASP A 368 -4.06 22.07 -4.23
C ASP A 368 -3.47 22.61 -5.55
N ASP A 369 -4.29 23.22 -6.42
CA ASP A 369 -3.84 23.88 -7.66
C ASP A 369 -2.78 24.96 -7.39
N PHE A 370 -2.90 25.72 -6.29
CA PHE A 370 -1.86 26.69 -5.89
C PHE A 370 -0.56 26.00 -5.46
N ALA A 371 -0.66 24.90 -4.73
CA ALA A 371 0.50 24.17 -4.20
C ALA A 371 1.31 23.48 -5.32
N ASP A 372 0.62 23.04 -6.37
CA ASP A 372 1.18 22.27 -7.49
C ASP A 372 1.34 23.10 -8.79
N MET A 373 0.93 24.37 -8.80
CA MET A 373 0.95 25.31 -9.94
C MET A 373 2.21 25.24 -10.84
N PHE A 374 3.42 25.15 -10.26
CA PHE A 374 4.64 25.10 -11.06
C PHE A 374 4.86 23.76 -11.77
N GLN A 375 4.41 22.66 -11.15
CA GLN A 375 4.44 21.35 -11.75
C GLN A 375 3.37 21.27 -12.84
N ASP A 376 2.15 21.73 -12.55
CA ASP A 376 1.05 21.81 -13.51
C ASP A 376 1.42 22.67 -14.73
N GLU A 377 2.09 23.81 -14.53
CA GLU A 377 2.58 24.67 -15.62
C GLU A 377 3.59 23.94 -16.51
N LYS A 378 4.49 23.15 -15.90
CA LYS A 378 5.48 22.35 -16.62
C LYS A 378 4.83 21.22 -17.42
N ASP A 379 3.79 20.62 -16.86
CA ASP A 379 3.05 19.52 -17.47
C ASP A 379 1.99 20.02 -18.47
N GLY A 380 1.81 21.34 -18.60
CA GLY A 380 0.87 21.96 -19.53
C GLY A 380 -0.59 21.90 -19.08
N VAL A 381 -0.85 21.55 -17.82
CA VAL A 381 -2.18 21.40 -17.24
C VAL A 381 -2.84 22.77 -17.08
N VAL A 382 -4.09 22.90 -17.54
CA VAL A 382 -4.86 24.14 -17.43
C VAL A 382 -5.63 24.17 -16.12
N THR A 383 -5.13 24.96 -15.17
CA THR A 383 -5.82 25.31 -13.93
C THR A 383 -6.07 26.83 -13.91
N PRO A 384 -6.97 27.33 -13.05
CA PRO A 384 -7.14 28.78 -12.88
C PRO A 384 -5.81 29.50 -12.58
N TYR A 385 -4.89 28.84 -11.84
CA TYR A 385 -3.58 29.39 -11.50
C TYR A 385 -2.60 29.38 -12.68
N THR A 386 -2.44 28.26 -13.39
CA THR A 386 -1.50 28.18 -14.53
C THR A 386 -1.94 29.08 -15.67
N TYR A 387 -3.25 29.16 -15.93
CA TYR A 387 -3.80 30.03 -16.97
C TYR A 387 -3.60 31.51 -16.64
N PHE A 388 -3.88 31.93 -15.40
CA PHE A 388 -3.61 33.30 -14.95
C PHE A 388 -2.12 33.63 -15.04
N LEU A 389 -1.25 32.73 -14.57
CA LEU A 389 0.21 32.89 -14.62
C LEU A 389 0.69 33.19 -16.05
N LYS A 390 0.15 32.48 -17.05
CA LYS A 390 0.49 32.65 -18.46
C LYS A 390 -0.07 33.94 -19.08
N TYR A 391 -1.34 34.29 -18.80
CA TYR A 391 -2.07 35.31 -19.58
C TYR A 391 -2.41 36.62 -18.86
N HIS A 392 -2.19 36.77 -17.54
CA HIS A 392 -2.54 37.98 -16.77
C HIS A 392 -1.95 39.31 -17.31
N ARG A 393 -0.88 39.25 -18.11
CA ARG A 393 -0.28 40.43 -18.74
C ARG A 393 -1.08 40.91 -19.93
N THR A 394 -1.64 40.00 -20.73
CA THR A 394 -2.35 40.28 -21.98
C THR A 394 -3.87 40.31 -21.79
N ARG A 395 -4.41 39.54 -20.84
CA ARG A 395 -5.84 39.45 -20.52
C ARG A 395 -6.09 40.08 -19.13
N LYS A 396 -6.70 41.27 -19.11
CA LYS A 396 -7.02 42.01 -17.87
C LYS A 396 -8.39 41.66 -17.28
N ASP A 397 -9.19 40.94 -18.05
CA ASP A 397 -10.49 40.40 -17.68
C ASP A 397 -10.39 39.10 -16.85
N LEU A 398 -9.20 38.49 -16.74
CA LEU A 398 -9.03 37.26 -15.97
C LEU A 398 -9.27 37.49 -14.49
N MET A 399 -10.08 36.61 -13.91
CA MET A 399 -10.31 36.55 -12.49
C MET A 399 -9.03 36.09 -11.77
N ASN A 400 -8.63 36.81 -10.73
CA ASN A 400 -7.49 36.41 -9.91
C ASN A 400 -7.88 35.18 -9.07
N PRO A 401 -7.28 33.99 -9.32
CA PRO A 401 -7.65 32.76 -8.61
C PRO A 401 -7.35 32.82 -7.11
N PHE A 402 -6.40 33.68 -6.70
CA PHE A 402 -6.10 33.91 -5.29
C PHE A 402 -7.17 34.79 -4.61
N GLU A 403 -7.78 35.74 -5.33
CA GLU A 403 -8.96 36.46 -4.82
C GLU A 403 -10.14 35.51 -4.66
N MET A 404 -10.40 34.69 -5.69
CA MET A 404 -11.42 33.64 -5.65
C MET A 404 -11.25 32.72 -4.44
N TYR A 405 -10.02 32.27 -4.15
CA TYR A 405 -9.73 31.42 -3.00
C TYR A 405 -10.15 32.05 -1.66
N TRP A 406 -9.86 33.32 -1.43
CA TRP A 406 -10.26 34.00 -0.19
C TRP A 406 -11.76 34.30 -0.14
N THR A 407 -12.39 34.59 -1.29
CA THR A 407 -13.85 34.73 -1.34
C THR A 407 -14.56 33.41 -1.04
N VAL A 408 -14.03 32.28 -1.53
CA VAL A 408 -14.53 30.95 -1.15
C VAL A 408 -14.39 30.71 0.35
N ILE A 409 -13.26 31.07 0.97
CA ILE A 409 -13.07 30.98 2.42
C ILE A 409 -14.12 31.80 3.18
N PHE A 410 -14.36 33.04 2.74
CA PHE A 410 -15.41 33.89 3.32
C PHE A 410 -16.79 33.25 3.22
N ASN A 411 -17.17 32.79 2.02
CA ASN A 411 -18.45 32.15 1.79
C ASN A 411 -18.62 30.90 2.68
N LEU A 412 -17.58 30.06 2.79
CA LEU A 412 -17.59 28.89 3.66
C LEU A 412 -17.81 29.28 5.12
N ILE A 413 -17.02 30.22 5.65
CA ILE A 413 -17.10 30.60 7.06
C ILE A 413 -18.46 31.21 7.38
N HIS A 414 -18.90 32.22 6.62
CA HIS A 414 -20.07 33.03 7.03
C HIS A 414 -21.39 32.53 6.49
N ASN A 415 -21.43 32.03 5.25
CA ASN A 415 -22.68 31.65 4.60
C ASN A 415 -22.99 30.16 4.80
N VAL A 416 -21.96 29.30 4.79
CA VAL A 416 -22.13 27.84 4.88
C VAL A 416 -22.05 27.31 6.32
N TYR A 417 -21.08 27.79 7.10
CA TYR A 417 -20.88 27.37 8.50
C TYR A 417 -21.32 28.43 9.51
N HIS A 418 -22.04 29.46 9.07
CA HIS A 418 -22.70 30.47 9.91
C HIS A 418 -21.79 31.12 10.96
N SER A 419 -20.54 31.41 10.58
CA SER A 419 -19.50 32.02 11.42
C SER A 419 -19.10 31.19 12.65
N ASP A 420 -19.24 29.87 12.60
CA ASP A 420 -18.78 28.97 13.67
C ASP A 420 -17.28 29.18 13.98
N GLU A 421 -16.96 29.41 15.25
CA GLU A 421 -15.62 29.80 15.69
C GLU A 421 -14.60 28.69 15.44
N LYS A 422 -14.94 27.43 15.73
CA LYS A 422 -14.04 26.29 15.51
C LYS A 422 -13.79 26.07 14.03
N THR A 423 -14.83 26.11 13.21
CA THR A 423 -14.70 25.96 11.75
C THR A 423 -13.83 27.05 11.15
N ARG A 424 -14.03 28.30 11.58
CA ARG A 424 -13.18 29.43 11.21
C ARG A 424 -11.71 29.20 11.58
N GLU A 425 -11.43 28.75 12.81
CA GLU A 425 -10.07 28.41 13.28
C GLU A 425 -9.42 27.36 12.36
N ILE A 426 -10.13 26.26 12.08
CA ILE A 426 -9.60 25.15 11.27
C ILE A 426 -9.36 25.55 9.82
N ILE A 427 -10.27 26.34 9.22
CA ILE A 427 -10.11 26.81 7.83
C ILE A 427 -8.89 27.73 7.72
N PHE A 428 -8.71 28.69 8.63
CA PHE A 428 -7.52 29.56 8.60
C PHE A 428 -6.23 28.82 8.89
N ASP A 429 -6.24 27.90 9.87
CA ASP A 429 -5.09 27.03 10.13
C ASP A 429 -4.65 26.31 8.86
N ARG A 430 -5.62 25.74 8.13
CA ARG A 430 -5.33 25.01 6.89
C ARG A 430 -4.84 25.93 5.79
N ALA A 431 -5.49 27.07 5.56
CA ALA A 431 -5.12 28.04 4.52
C ALA A 431 -3.71 28.62 4.77
N ILE A 432 -3.44 29.11 5.99
CA ILE A 432 -2.13 29.67 6.35
C ILE A 432 -1.04 28.60 6.33
N ASN A 433 -1.32 27.38 6.79
CA ASN A 433 -0.37 26.28 6.69
C ASN A 433 -0.04 25.91 5.23
N GLY A 434 -1.04 25.92 4.33
CA GLY A 434 -0.83 25.72 2.89
C GLY A 434 0.20 26.71 2.32
N LEU A 435 -0.02 28.00 2.56
CA LEU A 435 0.88 29.07 2.11
C LEU A 435 2.27 29.00 2.76
N LYS A 436 2.36 28.62 4.04
CA LYS A 436 3.64 28.41 4.74
C LYS A 436 4.44 27.29 4.10
N ARG A 437 3.81 26.15 3.81
CA ARG A 437 4.50 25.03 3.15
C ARG A 437 4.93 25.37 1.73
N PHE A 438 4.11 26.09 0.97
CA PHE A 438 4.50 26.57 -0.36
C PHE A 438 5.77 27.44 -0.28
N LYS A 439 5.80 28.36 0.69
CA LYS A 439 6.95 29.21 0.96
C LYS A 439 8.18 28.42 1.42
N GLU A 440 8.01 27.40 2.25
CA GLU A 440 9.09 26.49 2.69
C GLU A 440 9.65 25.68 1.50
N LYS A 441 8.78 25.18 0.61
CA LYS A 441 9.12 24.38 -0.59
C LYS A 441 9.85 25.20 -1.66
N HIS A 442 9.40 26.43 -1.93
CA HIS A 442 9.89 27.25 -3.06
C HIS A 442 10.79 28.43 -2.66
N GLY A 443 10.94 28.69 -1.36
CA GLY A 443 11.75 29.77 -0.84
C GLY A 443 11.07 31.14 -0.77
N ASN A 444 11.67 32.05 -0.01
CA ASN A 444 11.12 33.38 0.28
C ASN A 444 10.96 34.27 -0.95
N GLU A 445 11.91 34.21 -1.89
CA GLU A 445 11.91 35.07 -3.07
C GLU A 445 10.79 34.69 -4.03
N THR A 446 10.68 33.40 -4.34
CA THR A 446 9.59 32.85 -5.16
C THR A 446 8.24 33.15 -4.54
N PHE A 447 8.08 32.93 -3.23
CA PHE A 447 6.85 33.26 -2.52
C PHE A 447 6.46 34.74 -2.69
N LYS A 448 7.39 35.68 -2.45
CA LYS A 448 7.11 37.12 -2.65
C LYS A 448 6.73 37.44 -4.10
N LYS A 449 7.41 36.84 -5.08
CA LYS A 449 7.10 37.03 -6.50
C LYS A 449 5.67 36.57 -6.81
N ILE A 450 5.28 35.41 -6.31
CA ILE A 450 3.93 34.84 -6.50
C ILE A 450 2.87 35.67 -5.80
N MET A 451 3.08 36.08 -4.54
CA MET A 451 2.15 36.94 -3.82
C MET A 451 1.98 38.31 -4.50
N ASN A 452 3.06 38.86 -5.07
CA ASN A 452 2.98 40.09 -5.87
C ASN A 452 2.24 39.88 -7.20
N LEU A 453 2.39 38.72 -7.84
CA LEU A 453 1.70 38.40 -9.09
C LEU A 453 0.19 38.27 -8.86
N PHE A 454 -0.20 37.59 -7.80
CA PHE A 454 -1.60 37.43 -7.38
C PHE A 454 -2.05 38.54 -6.42
N SER A 455 -1.49 39.75 -6.54
CA SER A 455 -1.79 40.85 -5.63
C SER A 455 -3.29 41.06 -5.48
N LEU A 456 -3.76 41.10 -4.25
CA LEU A 456 -5.15 41.36 -3.93
C LEU A 456 -5.43 42.87 -4.15
N ARG A 457 -6.63 43.23 -4.61
CA ARG A 457 -7.06 44.64 -4.77
C ARG A 457 -6.80 45.49 -3.52
N ASN A 458 -6.84 44.86 -2.33
CA ASN A 458 -6.48 45.49 -1.06
C ASN A 458 -5.11 45.05 -0.54
N GLY A 459 -4.11 45.92 -0.72
CA GLY A 459 -2.74 45.68 -0.24
C GLY A 459 -2.58 45.60 1.28
N LYS A 460 -3.54 46.07 2.10
CA LYS A 460 -3.48 45.88 3.57
C LYS A 460 -3.82 44.44 3.95
N PHE A 461 -4.84 43.87 3.33
CA PHE A 461 -5.25 42.48 3.56
C PHE A 461 -4.18 41.49 3.11
N GLN A 462 -3.58 41.72 1.93
CA GLN A 462 -2.43 40.92 1.47
C GLN A 462 -1.26 40.95 2.48
N LYS A 463 -0.90 42.14 2.97
CA LYS A 463 0.16 42.27 3.99
C LYS A 463 -0.18 41.51 5.28
N LEU A 464 -1.46 41.46 5.66
CA LEU A 464 -1.89 40.69 6.82
C LEU A 464 -1.67 39.19 6.60
N ILE A 465 -2.08 38.65 5.45
CA ILE A 465 -1.85 37.24 5.08
C ILE A 465 -0.35 36.92 5.09
N GLU A 466 0.47 37.73 4.42
CA GLU A 466 1.92 37.56 4.40
C GLU A 466 2.53 37.61 5.81
N GLN A 467 2.04 38.49 6.69
CA GLN A 467 2.44 38.52 8.09
C GLN A 467 2.08 37.22 8.81
N MET A 468 0.89 36.65 8.57
CA MET A 468 0.46 35.39 9.19
C MET A 468 1.31 34.22 8.71
N VAL A 469 1.57 34.11 7.40
CA VAL A 469 2.50 33.11 6.85
C VAL A 469 3.88 33.22 7.51
N ASN A 470 4.34 34.45 7.79
CA ASN A 470 5.64 34.67 8.42
C ASN A 470 5.69 34.44 9.93
N LYS A 471 4.58 34.58 10.66
CA LYS A 471 4.60 34.67 12.14
C LYS A 471 3.73 33.66 12.86
N ALA A 472 2.69 33.13 12.22
CA ALA A 472 1.82 32.16 12.86
C ALA A 472 2.62 30.93 13.29
N ASP A 473 2.38 30.45 14.49
CA ASP A 473 2.82 29.14 14.99
C ASP A 473 1.59 28.24 15.16
N ASP A 474 1.83 26.95 15.38
CA ASP A 474 0.76 25.97 15.63
C ASP A 474 -0.32 26.01 14.55
N VAL A 475 0.04 25.68 13.31
CA VAL A 475 -0.92 25.52 12.18
C VAL A 475 -0.73 24.18 11.45
N ASP A 476 0.17 23.33 11.96
CA ASP A 476 0.52 22.05 11.36
C ASP A 476 -0.57 20.98 11.60
N PHE A 477 -0.75 20.05 10.66
CA PHE A 477 -1.77 19.00 10.75
C PHE A 477 -1.12 17.60 10.69
N TYR A 478 -1.67 16.68 11.47
CA TYR A 478 -1.27 15.29 11.56
C TYR A 478 -1.46 14.55 10.23
N ASP A 479 -2.53 14.81 9.47
CA ASP A 479 -2.80 14.13 8.18
C ASP A 479 -1.61 14.24 7.19
N LYS A 480 -0.93 15.39 7.17
CA LYS A 480 0.26 15.62 6.35
C LYS A 480 1.46 14.82 6.85
N LEU A 481 1.68 14.79 8.16
CA LEU A 481 2.75 13.98 8.76
C LEU A 481 2.54 12.49 8.44
N LEU A 482 1.29 12.01 8.52
CA LEU A 482 0.93 10.63 8.15
C LEU A 482 1.23 10.34 6.67
N ARG A 483 0.81 11.23 5.77
CA ARG A 483 1.09 11.10 4.33
C ARG A 483 2.59 10.97 4.08
N ASP A 484 3.38 11.87 4.66
CA ASP A 484 4.83 11.93 4.42
C ASP A 484 5.53 10.68 4.99
N GLN A 485 5.06 10.16 6.14
CA GLN A 485 5.56 8.90 6.71
C GLN A 485 5.19 7.67 5.88
N MET A 486 3.95 7.54 5.41
CA MET A 486 3.54 6.43 4.55
C MET A 486 4.35 6.42 3.25
N LEU A 487 4.55 7.58 2.62
CA LEU A 487 5.39 7.69 1.44
C LEU A 487 6.85 7.28 1.71
N ALA A 488 7.44 7.75 2.81
CA ALA A 488 8.80 7.36 3.19
C ALA A 488 8.91 5.86 3.46
N SER A 489 7.91 5.26 4.11
CA SER A 489 7.85 3.82 4.37
C SER A 489 7.69 3.00 3.09
N PHE A 490 6.75 3.35 2.21
CA PHE A 490 6.56 2.63 0.95
C PHE A 490 7.78 2.76 0.03
N LYS A 491 8.42 3.93 0.01
CA LYS A 491 9.69 4.12 -0.71
C LYS A 491 10.78 3.19 -0.15
N LYS A 492 10.94 3.15 1.17
CA LYS A 492 11.89 2.24 1.83
C LYS A 492 11.56 0.77 1.55
N GLU A 493 10.29 0.39 1.62
CA GLU A 493 9.83 -0.98 1.32
C GLU A 493 10.13 -1.36 -0.15
N LYS A 494 9.94 -0.43 -1.09
CA LYS A 494 10.29 -0.61 -2.51
C LYS A 494 11.80 -0.79 -2.69
N GLU A 495 12.62 0.09 -2.09
CA GLU A 495 14.09 -0.01 -2.14
C GLU A 495 14.59 -1.34 -1.56
N GLU A 496 14.06 -1.76 -0.41
CA GLU A 496 14.40 -3.04 0.21
C GLU A 496 13.91 -4.24 -0.63
N HIS A 497 12.77 -4.13 -1.31
CA HIS A 497 12.27 -5.18 -2.20
C HIS A 497 13.11 -5.32 -3.48
N GLU A 498 13.58 -4.20 -4.03
CA GLU A 498 14.53 -4.15 -5.15
C GLU A 498 15.86 -4.78 -4.74
N GLU A 499 16.40 -4.40 -3.57
CA GLU A 499 17.61 -5.01 -3.01
C GLU A 499 17.43 -6.52 -2.78
N PHE A 500 16.28 -6.94 -2.22
CA PHE A 500 15.94 -8.36 -2.05
C PHE A 500 15.96 -9.11 -3.38
N SER A 501 15.27 -8.58 -4.39
CA SER A 501 15.15 -9.20 -5.71
C SER A 501 16.50 -9.29 -6.43
N GLN A 502 17.31 -8.24 -6.34
CA GLN A 502 18.66 -8.22 -6.89
C GLN A 502 19.58 -9.22 -6.17
N THR A 503 19.53 -9.24 -4.83
CA THR A 503 20.31 -10.18 -4.01
C THR A 503 19.98 -11.63 -4.36
N ILE A 504 18.70 -11.97 -4.51
CA ILE A 504 18.27 -13.32 -4.92
C ILE A 504 18.92 -13.71 -6.24
N LYS A 505 18.87 -12.84 -7.26
CA LYS A 505 19.44 -13.12 -8.59
C LYS A 505 20.96 -13.27 -8.55
N GLU A 506 21.66 -12.33 -7.93
CA GLU A 506 23.13 -12.34 -7.86
C GLU A 506 23.67 -13.54 -7.10
N VAL A 507 23.10 -13.83 -5.93
CA VAL A 507 23.54 -14.94 -5.07
C VAL A 507 23.17 -16.27 -5.70
N GLN A 508 21.99 -16.38 -6.33
CA GLN A 508 21.62 -17.58 -7.10
C GLN A 508 22.64 -17.88 -8.20
N GLN A 509 23.06 -16.87 -8.96
CA GLN A 509 24.06 -17.05 -10.00
C GLN A 509 25.40 -17.53 -9.41
N LYS A 510 25.90 -16.84 -8.37
CA LYS A 510 27.13 -17.23 -7.68
C LYS A 510 27.08 -18.68 -7.21
N ILE A 511 25.96 -19.08 -6.57
CA ILE A 511 25.74 -20.46 -6.12
C ILE A 511 25.85 -21.41 -7.31
N ASN A 512 25.09 -21.18 -8.38
CA ASN A 512 25.10 -22.04 -9.56
C ASN A 512 26.50 -22.20 -10.17
N ASP A 513 27.32 -21.14 -10.20
CA ASP A 513 28.69 -21.17 -10.74
C ASP A 513 29.64 -22.11 -9.97
N HIS A 514 29.29 -22.49 -8.74
CA HIS A 514 30.14 -23.27 -7.84
C HIS A 514 29.48 -24.57 -7.34
N LEU A 515 28.25 -24.88 -7.75
CA LEU A 515 27.55 -26.09 -7.31
C LEU A 515 28.06 -27.37 -7.97
N LYS A 516 28.71 -27.24 -9.14
CA LYS A 516 29.14 -28.40 -9.91
C LYS A 516 30.20 -29.18 -9.14
N ILE A 517 30.01 -30.50 -9.08
CA ILE A 517 30.98 -31.42 -8.50
C ILE A 517 31.90 -31.90 -9.63
N ASP A 518 33.19 -31.62 -9.52
CA ASP A 518 34.17 -32.07 -10.50
C ASP A 518 34.31 -33.61 -10.45
N SER A 519 34.41 -34.23 -11.62
CA SER A 519 34.75 -35.64 -11.76
C SER A 519 36.26 -35.78 -12.00
N ASP A 520 36.94 -36.59 -11.19
CA ASP A 520 38.31 -37.00 -11.50
C ASP A 520 38.30 -37.82 -12.79
N SER A 521 39.06 -37.36 -13.79
CA SER A 521 38.97 -37.71 -15.21
C SER A 521 39.39 -39.14 -15.60
N ASP A 522 39.50 -40.07 -14.64
CA ASP A 522 40.00 -41.44 -14.88
C ASP A 522 38.96 -42.56 -14.60
N ILE A 523 37.68 -42.21 -14.37
CA ILE A 523 36.65 -43.21 -14.08
C ILE A 523 36.08 -43.82 -15.38
N ILE A 524 36.32 -45.11 -15.58
CA ILE A 524 35.99 -45.96 -16.75
C ILE A 524 34.46 -46.18 -16.96
N VAL A 525 33.60 -45.64 -16.08
CA VAL A 525 32.15 -45.91 -16.09
C VAL A 525 31.40 -44.84 -16.87
N LYS A 526 30.61 -45.25 -17.86
CA LYS A 526 29.97 -44.36 -18.85
C LYS A 526 28.80 -43.50 -18.33
N GLU A 527 28.41 -43.64 -17.07
CA GLU A 527 27.35 -42.87 -16.37
C GLU A 527 27.66 -42.90 -14.87
N SER A 528 28.45 -41.94 -14.37
CA SER A 528 28.90 -41.95 -12.98
C SER A 528 27.82 -41.43 -12.02
N VAL A 529 27.90 -41.80 -10.74
CA VAL A 529 27.05 -41.22 -9.67
C VAL A 529 27.21 -39.69 -9.61
N ILE A 530 28.37 -39.16 -10.00
CA ILE A 530 28.66 -37.73 -10.10
C ILE A 530 27.81 -37.09 -11.20
N ASP A 531 27.66 -37.73 -12.36
CA ASP A 531 26.83 -37.23 -13.46
C ASP A 531 25.35 -37.17 -13.07
N ALA A 532 24.86 -38.19 -12.36
CA ALA A 532 23.49 -38.21 -11.84
C ALA A 532 23.25 -37.13 -10.76
N ALA A 533 24.22 -36.92 -9.87
CA ALA A 533 24.17 -35.85 -8.87
C ALA A 533 24.18 -34.45 -9.53
N ASN A 534 25.11 -34.21 -10.45
CA ASN A 534 25.21 -32.96 -11.20
C ASN A 534 23.95 -32.72 -12.06
N TYR A 535 23.36 -33.76 -12.66
CA TYR A 535 22.10 -33.65 -13.41
C TYR A 535 20.98 -33.02 -12.54
N SER A 536 20.82 -33.45 -11.30
CA SER A 536 19.84 -32.85 -10.38
C SER A 536 20.21 -31.44 -9.92
N LEU A 537 21.51 -31.17 -9.71
CA LEU A 537 21.99 -29.84 -9.33
C LEU A 537 21.78 -28.84 -10.47
N ASP A 538 22.03 -29.24 -11.72
CA ASP A 538 21.92 -28.42 -12.94
C ASP A 538 20.48 -28.24 -13.44
N SER A 539 19.52 -29.04 -12.96
CA SER A 539 18.08 -28.96 -13.29
C SER A 539 17.38 -27.70 -12.74
N GLY A 540 18.12 -26.61 -12.52
CA GLY A 540 17.65 -25.33 -12.00
C GLY A 540 17.22 -25.39 -10.54
N GLY A 541 16.56 -24.33 -10.06
CA GLY A 541 16.03 -24.24 -8.68
C GLY A 541 16.07 -22.81 -8.13
N LYS A 542 15.16 -22.49 -7.20
CA LYS A 542 15.06 -21.15 -6.59
C LYS A 542 16.24 -20.83 -5.64
N ARG A 543 16.98 -21.85 -5.20
CA ARG A 543 18.13 -21.76 -4.26
C ARG A 543 17.83 -20.99 -2.97
N LEU A 544 16.58 -21.04 -2.49
CA LEU A 544 16.14 -20.21 -1.36
C LEU A 544 16.95 -20.46 -0.08
N ARG A 545 17.21 -21.72 0.26
CA ARG A 545 17.97 -22.13 1.46
C ARG A 545 19.39 -21.54 1.48
N PRO A 546 20.25 -21.79 0.48
CA PRO A 546 21.58 -21.20 0.46
C PRO A 546 21.56 -19.66 0.32
N ILE A 547 20.59 -19.06 -0.38
CA ILE A 547 20.50 -17.58 -0.43
C ILE A 547 20.19 -17.00 0.96
N MET A 548 19.28 -17.61 1.73
CA MET A 548 19.01 -17.20 3.11
C MET A 548 20.26 -17.30 3.98
N THR A 549 21.03 -18.39 3.84
CA THR A 549 22.29 -18.57 4.57
C THR A 549 23.34 -17.54 4.19
N TRP A 550 23.47 -17.24 2.89
CA TRP A 550 24.36 -16.19 2.41
C TRP A 550 23.98 -14.84 2.99
N PHE A 551 22.68 -14.48 2.97
CA PHE A 551 22.23 -13.21 3.51
C PHE A 551 22.51 -13.11 5.01
N MET A 552 22.15 -14.14 5.79
CA MET A 552 22.42 -14.16 7.23
C MET A 552 23.93 -14.10 7.53
N GLY A 553 24.72 -14.93 6.87
CA GLY A 553 26.17 -14.97 7.09
C GLY A 553 26.85 -13.66 6.69
N VAL A 554 26.66 -13.21 5.46
CA VAL A 554 27.40 -12.07 4.88
C VAL A 554 26.81 -10.73 5.32
N LYS A 555 25.50 -10.52 5.19
CA LYS A 555 24.87 -9.21 5.42
C LYS A 555 24.52 -8.96 6.89
N VAL A 556 24.08 -9.99 7.62
CA VAL A 556 23.63 -9.84 9.02
C VAL A 556 24.78 -10.05 10.02
N TYR A 557 25.62 -11.05 9.78
CA TYR A 557 26.73 -11.40 10.67
C TYR A 557 28.11 -10.92 10.20
N GLY A 558 28.25 -10.43 8.97
CA GLY A 558 29.52 -9.92 8.45
C GLY A 558 30.58 -11.01 8.21
N LEU A 559 30.15 -12.26 8.03
CA LEU A 559 31.05 -13.37 7.70
C LEU A 559 31.63 -13.18 6.31
N ASN A 560 32.87 -13.62 6.12
CA ASN A 560 33.53 -13.57 4.83
C ASN A 560 32.81 -14.48 3.82
N GLU A 561 32.42 -13.92 2.68
CA GLU A 561 31.61 -14.59 1.65
C GLU A 561 32.30 -15.83 1.08
N SER A 562 33.58 -15.75 0.72
CA SER A 562 34.31 -16.90 0.14
C SER A 562 34.42 -18.07 1.11
N ASN A 563 34.58 -17.78 2.41
CA ASN A 563 34.68 -18.80 3.43
C ASN A 563 33.32 -19.47 3.71
N LEU A 564 32.22 -18.76 3.48
CA LEU A 564 30.86 -19.27 3.70
C LEU A 564 30.41 -20.22 2.58
N PHE A 565 31.07 -20.19 1.42
CA PHE A 565 30.64 -20.90 0.22
C PHE A 565 30.47 -22.42 0.38
N PRO A 566 31.36 -23.15 1.09
CA PRO A 566 31.17 -24.57 1.37
C PRO A 566 29.84 -24.85 2.10
N LEU A 567 29.42 -23.99 3.03
CA LEU A 567 28.13 -24.12 3.71
C LEU A 567 26.95 -23.95 2.73
N LEU A 568 27.06 -23.04 1.76
CA LEU A 568 26.00 -22.84 0.76
C LEU A 568 25.83 -24.07 -0.14
N LYS A 569 26.95 -24.63 -0.61
CA LYS A 569 26.96 -25.90 -1.37
C LYS A 569 26.36 -27.02 -0.55
N SER A 570 26.79 -27.16 0.70
CA SER A 570 26.30 -28.17 1.64
C SER A 570 24.77 -28.18 1.74
N LEU A 571 24.16 -27.01 1.95
CA LEU A 571 22.70 -26.90 2.08
C LEU A 571 21.97 -27.27 0.79
N GLU A 572 22.49 -26.89 -0.37
CA GLU A 572 21.88 -27.23 -1.65
C GLU A 572 22.06 -28.72 -2.00
N TYR A 573 23.21 -29.32 -1.65
CA TYR A 573 23.44 -30.76 -1.79
C TYR A 573 22.47 -31.55 -0.91
N MET A 574 22.29 -31.17 0.35
CA MET A 574 21.33 -31.81 1.24
C MET A 574 19.89 -31.68 0.73
N HIS A 575 19.50 -30.49 0.26
CA HIS A 575 18.18 -30.29 -0.31
C HIS A 575 17.97 -31.10 -1.59
N THR A 576 18.97 -31.14 -2.47
CA THR A 576 18.89 -31.90 -3.72
C THR A 576 18.83 -33.40 -3.44
N ALA A 577 19.63 -33.89 -2.49
CA ALA A 577 19.56 -35.27 -2.02
C ALA A 577 18.15 -35.62 -1.50
N SER A 578 17.54 -34.75 -0.68
CA SER A 578 16.19 -35.00 -0.17
C SER A 578 15.16 -35.13 -1.29
N LEU A 579 15.26 -34.31 -2.34
CA LEU A 579 14.36 -34.38 -3.50
C LEU A 579 14.57 -35.66 -4.31
N ILE A 580 15.81 -36.10 -4.52
CA ILE A 580 16.10 -37.35 -5.23
C ILE A 580 15.45 -38.54 -4.52
N PHE A 581 15.53 -38.60 -3.19
CA PHE A 581 14.89 -39.65 -2.40
C PHE A 581 13.36 -39.57 -2.41
N ASP A 582 12.81 -38.36 -2.28
CA ASP A 582 11.36 -38.07 -2.34
C ASP A 582 10.76 -38.53 -3.67
N ASP A 583 11.47 -38.32 -4.78
CA ASP A 583 11.03 -38.66 -6.13
C ASP A 583 10.99 -40.18 -6.40
N LEU A 584 11.60 -41.05 -5.58
CA LEU A 584 11.71 -42.48 -5.85
C LEU A 584 10.35 -43.20 -5.93
N PRO A 585 10.26 -44.34 -6.66
CA PRO A 585 9.03 -45.14 -6.74
C PRO A 585 8.48 -45.63 -5.40
N SER A 586 9.34 -45.80 -4.40
CA SER A 586 8.96 -46.21 -3.03
C SER A 586 8.41 -45.06 -2.17
N GLN A 587 8.45 -43.81 -2.67
CA GLN A 587 8.00 -42.61 -1.96
C GLN A 587 6.89 -41.89 -2.74
N ASP A 588 7.19 -40.82 -3.48
CA ASP A 588 6.19 -40.07 -4.26
C ASP A 588 6.07 -40.55 -5.72
N ASN A 589 7.01 -41.38 -6.19
CA ASN A 589 7.03 -41.92 -7.55
C ASN A 589 6.85 -40.85 -8.63
N ALA A 590 7.53 -39.71 -8.46
CA ALA A 590 7.39 -38.56 -9.33
C ALA A 590 8.16 -38.79 -10.64
N SER A 591 7.51 -38.61 -11.79
CA SER A 591 8.15 -38.77 -13.09
C SER A 591 8.97 -37.55 -13.53
N THR A 592 8.64 -36.36 -13.00
CA THR A 592 9.29 -35.10 -13.35
C THR A 592 9.49 -34.19 -12.13
N ARG A 593 10.55 -33.38 -12.15
CA ARG A 593 10.91 -32.40 -11.14
C ARG A 593 11.55 -31.20 -11.83
N ARG A 594 11.09 -29.98 -11.49
CA ARG A 594 11.59 -28.72 -12.07
C ARG A 594 11.52 -28.69 -13.62
N GLY A 595 10.52 -29.37 -14.22
CA GLY A 595 10.36 -29.47 -15.67
C GLY A 595 11.24 -30.52 -16.36
N HIS A 596 12.05 -31.28 -15.61
CA HIS A 596 12.94 -32.32 -16.14
C HIS A 596 12.55 -33.71 -15.60
N PRO A 597 12.86 -34.82 -16.31
CA PRO A 597 12.72 -36.17 -15.77
C PRO A 597 13.48 -36.35 -14.45
N THR A 598 12.89 -37.05 -13.48
CA THR A 598 13.58 -37.36 -12.21
C THR A 598 14.75 -38.31 -12.43
N VAL A 599 15.70 -38.35 -11.49
CA VAL A 599 16.94 -39.14 -11.65
C VAL A 599 16.66 -40.61 -11.92
N HIS A 600 15.68 -41.20 -11.23
CA HIS A 600 15.34 -42.61 -11.40
C HIS A 600 14.67 -42.91 -12.75
N GLN A 601 14.07 -41.90 -13.40
CA GLN A 601 13.51 -42.00 -14.76
C GLN A 601 14.59 -41.80 -15.82
N MET A 602 15.52 -40.86 -15.60
CA MET A 602 16.61 -40.56 -16.52
C MET A 602 17.67 -41.66 -16.54
N TYR A 603 17.99 -42.21 -15.37
CA TYR A 603 18.97 -43.26 -15.18
C TYR A 603 18.27 -44.54 -14.72
N ASN A 604 18.29 -44.83 -13.42
CA ASN A 604 17.59 -45.94 -12.80
C ASN A 604 17.50 -45.70 -11.27
N VAL A 605 16.74 -46.56 -10.58
CA VAL A 605 16.52 -46.47 -9.12
C VAL A 605 17.84 -46.56 -8.33
N ALA A 606 18.73 -47.49 -8.66
CA ALA A 606 19.98 -47.68 -7.92
C ALA A 606 20.92 -46.46 -8.05
N THR A 607 21.02 -45.88 -9.24
CA THR A 607 21.77 -44.64 -9.48
C THR A 607 21.19 -43.47 -8.70
N ALA A 608 19.85 -43.36 -8.63
CA ALA A 608 19.19 -42.31 -7.85
C ALA A 608 19.45 -42.44 -6.34
N GLU A 609 19.34 -43.65 -5.78
CA GLU A 609 19.64 -43.91 -4.37
C GLU A 609 21.10 -43.57 -4.02
N LEU A 610 22.04 -43.99 -4.87
CA LEU A 610 23.47 -43.71 -4.68
C LEU A 610 23.79 -42.22 -4.85
N ALA A 611 23.14 -41.52 -5.80
CA ALA A 611 23.33 -40.07 -5.99
C ALA A 611 22.83 -39.28 -4.78
N GLY A 612 21.67 -39.64 -4.21
CA GLY A 612 21.16 -39.03 -2.99
C GLY A 612 22.10 -39.24 -1.79
N LEU A 613 22.61 -40.47 -1.62
CA LEU A 613 23.57 -40.77 -0.56
C LEU A 613 24.89 -40.02 -0.76
N PHE A 614 25.40 -40.00 -1.99
CA PHE A 614 26.62 -39.29 -2.37
C PHE A 614 26.54 -37.79 -2.06
N LEU A 615 25.46 -37.12 -2.47
CA LEU A 615 25.24 -35.70 -2.18
C LEU A 615 25.14 -35.43 -0.67
N THR A 616 24.53 -36.33 0.09
CA THR A 616 24.48 -36.22 1.56
C THR A 616 25.89 -36.26 2.17
N GLN A 617 26.75 -37.16 1.70
CA GLN A 617 28.15 -37.23 2.19
C GLN A 617 28.96 -36.01 1.74
N LYS A 618 28.82 -35.58 0.48
CA LYS A 618 29.46 -34.36 -0.03
C LYS A 618 29.06 -33.13 0.78
N ALA A 619 27.81 -33.05 1.23
CA ALA A 619 27.40 -31.93 2.08
C ALA A 619 28.17 -31.86 3.41
N PHE A 620 28.44 -32.98 4.06
CA PHE A 620 29.24 -33.00 5.29
C PHE A 620 30.73 -32.76 5.03
N GLU A 621 31.25 -33.23 3.89
CA GLU A 621 32.61 -32.90 3.44
C GLU A 621 32.80 -31.39 3.30
N GLU A 622 31.86 -30.70 2.65
CA GLU A 622 31.87 -29.23 2.52
C GLU A 622 31.78 -28.51 3.86
N GLN A 623 31.03 -29.03 4.83
CA GLN A 623 30.98 -28.45 6.18
C GLN A 623 32.32 -28.64 6.91
N ALA A 624 32.96 -29.79 6.74
CA ALA A 624 34.24 -30.11 7.36
C ALA A 624 35.41 -29.33 6.74
N SER A 625 35.30 -28.89 5.48
CA SER A 625 36.33 -28.09 4.79
C SER A 625 36.30 -26.59 5.17
N MET A 626 35.47 -26.18 6.13
CA MET A 626 35.33 -24.78 6.57
C MET A 626 36.45 -24.34 7.53
N GLU A 627 37.71 -24.55 7.13
CA GLU A 627 38.90 -24.36 7.98
C GLU A 627 39.14 -22.92 8.44
N HIS A 628 38.53 -21.94 7.77
CA HIS A 628 38.67 -20.52 8.10
C HIS A 628 37.81 -20.05 9.29
N PHE A 629 36.95 -20.92 9.83
CA PHE A 629 36.15 -20.63 11.03
C PHE A 629 36.68 -21.34 12.26
N ASP A 630 36.23 -20.90 13.45
CA ASP A 630 36.56 -21.59 14.70
C ASP A 630 36.11 -23.06 14.66
N SER A 631 37.02 -23.98 14.96
CA SER A 631 36.78 -25.42 14.84
C SER A 631 35.68 -25.93 15.79
N LYS A 632 35.45 -25.28 16.94
CA LYS A 632 34.33 -25.63 17.82
C LYS A 632 33.01 -25.16 17.23
N SER A 633 32.97 -23.98 16.61
CA SER A 633 31.80 -23.52 15.85
C SER A 633 31.49 -24.44 14.68
N VAL A 634 32.48 -24.86 13.89
CA VAL A 634 32.30 -25.82 12.78
C VAL A 634 31.79 -27.16 13.29
N LEU A 635 32.35 -27.68 14.39
CA LEU A 635 31.86 -28.92 15.02
C LEU A 635 30.42 -28.78 15.54
N LYS A 636 30.07 -27.65 16.16
CA LYS A 636 28.70 -27.34 16.59
C LYS A 636 27.75 -27.30 15.40
N LEU A 637 28.17 -26.71 14.28
CA LEU A 637 27.42 -26.64 13.03
C LEU A 637 27.20 -28.03 12.41
N ILE A 638 28.24 -28.87 12.29
CA ILE A 638 28.13 -30.23 11.76
C ILE A 638 27.19 -31.08 12.62
N LYS A 639 27.34 -31.01 13.95
CA LYS A 639 26.44 -31.70 14.88
C LYS A 639 24.99 -31.22 14.72
N TYR A 640 24.81 -29.92 14.49
CA TYR A 640 23.50 -29.35 14.26
C TYR A 640 22.89 -29.81 12.93
N ALA A 641 23.64 -29.77 11.83
CA ALA A 641 23.21 -30.25 10.52
C ALA A 641 22.83 -31.74 10.56
N ALA A 642 23.66 -32.58 11.20
CA ALA A 642 23.37 -34.00 11.37
C ALA A 642 22.06 -34.23 12.13
N LYS A 643 21.82 -33.45 13.21
CA LYS A 643 20.57 -33.51 13.96
C LYS A 643 19.37 -33.09 13.09
N MET A 644 19.45 -31.97 12.39
CA MET A 644 18.37 -31.49 11.52
C MET A 644 18.07 -32.50 10.41
N THR A 645 19.10 -33.11 9.81
CA THR A 645 18.93 -34.17 8.80
C THR A 645 18.18 -35.37 9.36
N ALA A 646 18.56 -35.82 10.56
CA ALA A 646 17.89 -36.95 11.21
C ALA A 646 16.41 -36.65 11.52
N GLU A 647 16.11 -35.44 11.98
CA GLU A 647 14.74 -34.99 12.22
C GLU A 647 13.97 -34.86 10.89
N MET A 648 14.55 -34.30 9.82
CA MET A 648 13.92 -34.26 8.49
C MET A 648 13.55 -35.66 7.99
N CYS A 649 14.41 -36.67 8.19
CA CYS A 649 14.10 -38.06 7.87
C CYS A 649 12.90 -38.60 8.68
N GLN A 650 12.78 -38.22 9.96
CA GLN A 650 11.58 -38.55 10.75
C GLN A 650 10.34 -37.87 10.18
N GLY A 651 10.45 -36.61 9.76
CA GLY A 651 9.38 -35.88 9.07
C GLY A 651 8.89 -36.61 7.82
N GLN A 652 9.83 -37.06 6.98
CA GLN A 652 9.48 -37.84 5.78
C GLN A 652 8.82 -39.18 6.14
N ALA A 653 9.30 -39.86 7.17
CA ALA A 653 8.66 -41.09 7.64
C ALA A 653 7.23 -40.85 8.15
N MET A 654 6.99 -39.75 8.86
CA MET A 654 5.66 -39.34 9.31
C MET A 654 4.75 -39.03 8.12
N ASP A 655 5.25 -38.31 7.11
CA ASP A 655 4.52 -37.97 5.89
C ASP A 655 4.10 -39.23 5.12
N LEU A 656 5.03 -40.16 4.87
CA LEU A 656 4.74 -41.44 4.24
C LEU A 656 3.74 -42.28 5.06
N ALA A 657 3.86 -42.30 6.39
CA ALA A 657 2.93 -43.00 7.27
C ALA A 657 1.55 -42.34 7.36
N SER A 658 1.42 -41.09 6.91
CA SER A 658 0.16 -40.33 6.90
C SER A 658 -0.66 -40.53 5.64
N LYS A 659 -0.06 -41.02 4.54
CA LYS A 659 -0.76 -41.26 3.26
C LYS A 659 -2.01 -42.12 3.48
N GLY A 660 -3.15 -41.63 3.00
CA GLY A 660 -4.46 -42.28 3.16
C GLY A 660 -5.11 -42.16 4.54
N LYS A 661 -4.57 -41.32 5.45
CA LYS A 661 -5.16 -41.04 6.77
C LYS A 661 -5.66 -39.59 6.82
N SER A 662 -6.70 -39.38 7.63
CA SER A 662 -7.14 -38.04 8.02
C SER A 662 -6.24 -37.52 9.13
N LEU A 663 -5.53 -36.42 8.89
CA LEU A 663 -4.68 -35.77 9.88
C LEU A 663 -5.42 -34.63 10.59
N SER A 664 -4.97 -34.32 11.80
CA SER A 664 -5.32 -33.08 12.51
C SER A 664 -4.43 -31.91 12.05
N LEU A 665 -4.87 -30.68 12.33
CA LEU A 665 -4.07 -29.47 12.07
C LEU A 665 -2.72 -29.49 12.81
N GLU A 666 -2.68 -30.05 14.02
CA GLU A 666 -1.45 -30.18 14.81
C GLU A 666 -0.45 -31.15 14.17
N GLU A 667 -0.95 -32.28 13.63
CA GLU A 667 -0.14 -33.24 12.90
C GLU A 667 0.41 -32.64 11.60
N LEU A 668 -0.41 -31.91 10.82
CA LEU A 668 0.08 -31.21 9.63
C LEU A 668 1.11 -30.13 9.95
N ASN A 669 0.90 -29.35 11.01
CA ASN A 669 1.87 -28.37 11.49
C ASN A 669 3.20 -29.04 11.88
N THR A 670 3.14 -30.23 12.48
CA THR A 670 4.33 -31.00 12.86
C THR A 670 5.05 -31.54 11.62
N ILE A 671 4.34 -32.16 10.67
CA ILE A 671 4.94 -32.64 9.41
C ILE A 671 5.56 -31.48 8.64
N SER A 672 4.88 -30.34 8.53
CA SER A 672 5.36 -29.14 7.83
C SER A 672 6.62 -28.54 8.47
N LEU A 673 6.66 -28.51 9.81
CA LEU A 673 7.87 -28.12 10.54
C LEU A 673 9.04 -29.03 10.16
N TYR A 674 8.84 -30.36 10.21
CA TYR A 674 9.93 -31.30 9.99
C TYR A 674 10.39 -31.36 8.53
N LYS A 675 9.46 -31.35 7.56
CA LYS A 675 9.77 -31.46 6.12
C LYS A 675 10.35 -30.16 5.54
N THR A 676 9.79 -29.01 5.96
CA THR A 676 10.11 -27.71 5.35
C THR A 676 10.76 -26.74 6.36
N GLY A 677 10.18 -26.61 7.55
CA GLY A 677 10.64 -25.66 8.58
C GLY A 677 12.08 -25.89 9.03
N LEU A 678 12.51 -27.14 9.24
CA LEU A 678 13.88 -27.47 9.67
C LEU A 678 14.93 -27.12 8.60
N GLY A 679 14.57 -27.18 7.32
CA GLY A 679 15.45 -26.74 6.24
C GLY A 679 15.69 -25.23 6.26
N PHE A 680 14.65 -24.43 6.53
CA PHE A 680 14.79 -23.00 6.77
C PHE A 680 15.55 -22.72 8.07
N GLU A 681 15.28 -23.51 9.12
CA GLU A 681 15.97 -23.39 10.40
C GLU A 681 17.48 -23.59 10.24
N ALA A 682 17.90 -24.67 9.57
CA ALA A 682 19.28 -24.92 9.24
C ALA A 682 19.90 -23.74 8.47
N SER A 683 19.16 -23.21 7.49
CA SER A 683 19.62 -22.10 6.65
C SER A 683 19.89 -20.80 7.45
N LEU A 684 19.14 -20.56 8.53
CA LEU A 684 19.30 -19.36 9.37
C LEU A 684 20.22 -19.59 10.58
N VAL A 685 20.18 -20.77 11.19
CA VAL A 685 20.89 -21.07 12.44
C VAL A 685 22.34 -21.49 12.20
N MET A 686 22.64 -22.21 11.11
CA MET A 686 24.03 -22.60 10.81
C MET A 686 24.98 -21.39 10.64
N PRO A 687 24.65 -20.33 9.87
CA PRO A 687 25.50 -19.14 9.83
C PRO A 687 25.54 -18.40 11.17
N ALA A 688 24.46 -18.44 11.97
CA ALA A 688 24.43 -17.86 13.32
C ALA A 688 25.38 -18.60 14.29
N ILE A 689 25.51 -19.93 14.17
CA ILE A 689 26.48 -20.73 14.93
C ILE A 689 27.91 -20.34 14.56
N LEU A 690 28.22 -20.17 13.28
CA LEU A 690 29.53 -19.71 12.82
C LEU A 690 29.87 -18.32 13.35
N ALA A 691 28.86 -17.43 13.38
CA ALA A 691 28.97 -16.09 13.92
C ALA A 691 28.96 -16.02 15.47
N GLN A 692 28.78 -17.15 16.15
CA GLN A 692 28.65 -17.23 17.61
C GLN A 692 27.54 -16.31 18.16
N ALA A 693 26.41 -16.24 17.44
CA ALA A 693 25.23 -15.49 17.87
C ALA A 693 24.70 -16.02 19.22
N ASN A 694 24.06 -15.13 19.99
CA ASN A 694 23.49 -15.51 21.27
C ASN A 694 22.27 -16.43 21.12
N GLU A 695 21.92 -17.14 22.19
CA GLU A 695 20.83 -18.13 22.16
C GLU A 695 19.43 -17.50 22.01
N GLU A 696 19.25 -16.21 22.36
CA GLU A 696 17.97 -15.50 22.16
C GLU A 696 17.72 -15.21 20.66
N GLU A 697 18.75 -14.79 19.92
CA GLU A 697 18.71 -14.63 18.47
C GLU A 697 18.44 -15.99 17.80
N ILE A 698 19.16 -17.05 18.19
CA ILE A 698 18.94 -18.40 17.65
C ILE A 698 17.50 -18.86 17.92
N THR A 699 16.98 -18.67 19.14
CA THR A 699 15.60 -19.04 19.48
C THR A 699 14.57 -18.29 18.62
N SER A 700 14.83 -17.01 18.36
CA SER A 700 13.99 -16.18 17.49
C SER A 700 14.01 -16.68 16.04
N LEU A 701 15.19 -17.02 15.51
CA LEU A 701 15.35 -17.60 14.16
C LEU A 701 14.67 -18.97 14.01
N LYS A 702 14.71 -19.80 15.05
CA LYS A 702 13.98 -21.08 15.08
C LYS A 702 12.47 -20.87 15.02
N LYS A 703 11.95 -19.96 15.84
CA LYS A 703 10.53 -19.60 15.84
C LYS A 703 10.10 -19.06 14.47
N PHE A 704 10.90 -18.19 13.86
CA PHE A 704 10.67 -17.70 12.51
C PHE A 704 10.59 -18.85 11.50
N SER A 705 11.60 -19.72 11.49
CA SER A 705 11.74 -20.81 10.52
C SER A 705 10.59 -21.80 10.60
N LYS A 706 10.13 -22.13 11.82
CA LYS A 706 8.93 -22.94 12.04
C LYS A 706 7.71 -22.35 11.33
N HIS A 707 7.40 -21.09 11.62
CA HIS A 707 6.19 -20.46 11.10
C HIS A 707 6.29 -20.11 9.62
N ALA A 708 7.46 -19.69 9.14
CA ALA A 708 7.73 -19.50 7.71
C ALA A 708 7.61 -20.82 6.93
N GLY A 709 8.10 -21.93 7.49
CA GLY A 709 7.98 -23.26 6.90
C GLY A 709 6.54 -23.75 6.80
N ILE A 710 5.74 -23.53 7.84
CA ILE A 710 4.31 -23.86 7.81
C ILE A 710 3.56 -22.98 6.80
N ALA A 711 3.78 -21.65 6.81
CA ALA A 711 3.16 -20.75 5.84
C ALA A 711 3.54 -21.10 4.39
N PHE A 712 4.78 -21.56 4.17
CA PHE A 712 5.23 -22.05 2.87
C PHE A 712 4.43 -23.28 2.43
N GLN A 713 4.23 -24.26 3.31
CA GLN A 713 3.47 -25.47 2.99
C GLN A 713 1.99 -25.16 2.74
N ILE A 714 1.36 -24.33 3.58
CA ILE A 714 -0.03 -23.91 3.35
C ILE A 714 -0.17 -23.23 1.98
N LYS A 715 0.81 -22.40 1.58
CA LYS A 715 0.79 -21.78 0.25
C LYS A 715 0.96 -22.81 -0.88
N ASP A 716 1.78 -23.85 -0.71
CA ASP A 716 1.88 -24.93 -1.71
C ASP A 716 0.54 -25.67 -1.83
N ASP A 717 -0.09 -26.01 -0.71
CA ASP A 717 -1.41 -26.68 -0.70
C ASP A 717 -2.49 -25.80 -1.35
N LEU A 718 -2.47 -24.48 -1.12
CA LEU A 718 -3.36 -23.53 -1.80
C LEU A 718 -3.09 -23.46 -3.31
N LEU A 719 -1.82 -23.49 -3.74
CA LEU A 719 -1.46 -23.50 -5.15
C LEU A 719 -1.87 -24.80 -5.86
N ASP A 720 -1.84 -25.95 -5.19
CA ASP A 720 -2.32 -27.21 -5.78
C ASP A 720 -3.84 -27.21 -6.07
N VAL A 721 -4.60 -26.34 -5.40
CA VAL A 721 -6.05 -26.21 -5.59
C VAL A 721 -6.43 -25.02 -6.48
N GLU A 722 -5.77 -23.86 -6.31
CA GLU A 722 -6.11 -22.61 -7.00
C GLU A 722 -5.23 -22.33 -8.25
N GLY A 723 -4.10 -23.01 -8.41
CA GLY A 723 -3.09 -22.66 -9.41
C GLY A 723 -3.40 -23.10 -10.85
N ASP A 724 -2.63 -22.59 -11.81
CA ASP A 724 -2.65 -23.05 -13.21
C ASP A 724 -1.59 -24.14 -13.43
N SER A 725 -2.02 -25.27 -14.01
CA SER A 725 -1.20 -26.45 -14.27
C SER A 725 0.02 -26.16 -15.14
N THR A 726 -0.06 -25.14 -15.98
CA THR A 726 1.03 -24.71 -16.86
C THR A 726 2.13 -23.93 -16.13
N LEU A 727 1.79 -23.24 -15.04
CA LEU A 727 2.72 -22.39 -14.27
C LEU A 727 3.47 -23.15 -13.17
N LEU A 728 2.86 -24.20 -12.60
CA LEU A 728 3.40 -24.96 -11.46
C LEU A 728 4.45 -26.01 -11.87
N GLY A 729 4.52 -26.39 -13.14
CA GLY A 729 5.45 -27.42 -13.62
C GLY A 729 5.21 -28.82 -13.03
N LYS A 730 4.03 -29.05 -12.44
CA LYS A 730 3.52 -30.31 -11.90
C LYS A 730 2.01 -30.43 -12.21
N ARG A 731 1.45 -31.64 -12.19
CA ARG A 731 -0.01 -31.83 -12.33
C ARG A 731 -0.73 -31.26 -11.10
N ILE A 732 -1.84 -30.54 -11.32
CA ILE A 732 -2.77 -30.07 -10.27
C ILE A 732 -3.49 -31.26 -9.63
N GLY A 733 -3.76 -31.19 -8.33
CA GLY A 733 -4.62 -32.14 -7.62
C GLY A 733 -3.92 -33.46 -7.33
N ILE A 734 -2.58 -33.46 -7.29
CA ILE A 734 -1.80 -34.64 -6.90
C ILE A 734 -2.18 -35.07 -5.49
N ASP A 735 -2.46 -34.14 -4.59
CA ASP A 735 -2.80 -34.47 -3.20
C ASP A 735 -4.16 -35.17 -3.09
N VAL A 736 -5.13 -34.77 -3.92
CA VAL A 736 -6.42 -35.47 -4.05
C VAL A 736 -6.21 -36.86 -4.64
N LEU A 737 -5.35 -37.01 -5.66
CA LEU A 737 -5.04 -38.30 -6.27
C LEU A 737 -4.29 -39.25 -5.31
N ASN A 738 -3.50 -38.69 -4.38
CA ASN A 738 -2.71 -39.45 -3.42
C ASN A 738 -3.42 -39.69 -2.07
N ASN A 739 -4.67 -39.24 -1.90
CA ASN A 739 -5.39 -39.26 -0.61
C ASN A 739 -4.57 -38.64 0.53
N ASN A 740 -3.87 -37.53 0.25
CA ASN A 740 -3.11 -36.79 1.25
C ASN A 740 -4.04 -35.83 2.01
N SER A 741 -3.89 -35.77 3.33
CA SER A 741 -4.49 -34.67 4.11
C SER A 741 -3.65 -33.40 3.89
N THR A 742 -4.30 -32.30 3.51
CA THR A 742 -3.68 -30.98 3.29
C THR A 742 -4.33 -29.93 4.20
N PHE A 743 -3.69 -28.76 4.33
CA PHE A 743 -4.30 -27.66 5.08
C PHE A 743 -5.64 -27.25 4.47
N VAL A 744 -5.75 -27.28 3.13
CA VAL A 744 -6.99 -26.96 2.41
C VAL A 744 -8.07 -28.03 2.64
N SER A 745 -7.71 -29.32 2.70
CA SER A 745 -8.72 -30.36 2.97
C SER A 745 -9.29 -30.30 4.39
N ILE A 746 -8.50 -29.84 5.37
CA ILE A 746 -8.94 -29.73 6.77
C ILE A 746 -9.69 -28.42 7.03
N LEU A 747 -9.16 -27.29 6.54
CA LEU A 747 -9.62 -25.95 6.91
C LEU A 747 -10.50 -25.29 5.83
N GLY A 748 -10.57 -25.88 4.64
CA GLY A 748 -11.05 -25.19 3.44
C GLY A 748 -10.07 -24.10 2.97
N ILE A 749 -10.33 -23.54 1.78
CA ILE A 749 -9.47 -22.50 1.18
C ILE A 749 -9.38 -21.27 2.09
N GLU A 750 -10.52 -20.79 2.59
CA GLU A 750 -10.56 -19.60 3.44
C GLU A 750 -9.82 -19.82 4.77
N GLY A 751 -10.07 -20.95 5.45
CA GLY A 751 -9.40 -21.28 6.70
C GLY A 751 -7.90 -21.47 6.53
N ALA A 752 -7.47 -22.10 5.43
CA ALA A 752 -6.04 -22.23 5.09
C ALA A 752 -5.39 -20.86 4.86
N LYS A 753 -6.04 -19.94 4.12
CA LYS A 753 -5.52 -18.56 3.95
C LYS A 753 -5.38 -17.83 5.28
N LYS A 754 -6.37 -17.94 6.19
CA LYS A 754 -6.28 -17.36 7.54
C LYS A 754 -5.13 -17.95 8.36
N GLU A 755 -4.96 -19.26 8.32
CA GLU A 755 -3.87 -19.93 9.06
C GLU A 755 -2.49 -19.53 8.51
N MET A 756 -2.35 -19.42 7.18
CA MET A 756 -1.14 -18.93 6.53
C MET A 756 -0.78 -17.52 7.00
N TRP A 757 -1.73 -16.59 7.00
CA TRP A 757 -1.49 -15.21 7.44
C TRP A 757 -1.27 -15.08 8.95
N ASN A 758 -1.86 -15.96 9.76
CA ASN A 758 -1.56 -16.04 11.18
C ASN A 758 -0.10 -16.48 11.41
N HIS A 759 0.36 -17.53 10.72
CA HIS A 759 1.76 -17.95 10.75
C HIS A 759 2.71 -16.90 10.20
N TYR A 760 2.31 -16.18 9.14
CA TYR A 760 3.05 -15.02 8.63
C TYR A 760 3.29 -14.00 9.75
N CYS A 761 2.24 -13.60 10.48
CA CYS A 761 2.36 -12.61 11.55
C CYS A 761 3.27 -13.09 12.68
N ILE A 762 3.10 -14.35 13.14
CA ILE A 762 3.93 -14.91 14.22
C ILE A 762 5.41 -15.00 13.80
N ALA A 763 5.68 -15.30 12.53
CA ALA A 763 7.05 -15.31 12.00
C ALA A 763 7.67 -13.91 12.07
N ILE A 764 7.01 -12.88 11.53
CA ILE A 764 7.52 -11.49 11.57
C ILE A 764 7.72 -11.01 13.01
N GLU A 765 6.75 -11.22 13.90
CA GLU A 765 6.84 -10.85 15.32
C GLU A 765 8.02 -11.53 16.04
N SER A 766 8.39 -12.74 15.63
CA SER A 766 9.50 -13.47 16.26
C SER A 766 10.86 -12.84 15.97
N VAL A 767 11.04 -12.25 14.79
CA VAL A 767 12.32 -11.66 14.38
C VAL A 767 12.43 -10.18 14.72
N GLU A 768 11.30 -9.49 14.93
CA GLU A 768 11.27 -8.10 15.38
C GLU A 768 12.10 -7.83 16.62
N LYS A 769 12.37 -8.82 17.47
CA LYS A 769 13.18 -8.64 18.68
C LYS A 769 14.68 -8.64 18.40
N ILE A 770 15.12 -9.15 17.26
CA ILE A 770 16.54 -9.22 16.88
C ILE A 770 17.07 -7.79 16.67
N PRO A 771 18.20 -7.40 17.29
CA PRO A 771 18.77 -6.05 17.15
C PRO A 771 19.61 -5.90 15.87
N ARG A 772 19.15 -6.46 14.75
CA ARG A 772 19.85 -6.47 13.45
C ARG A 772 18.89 -6.11 12.32
N ASN A 773 19.43 -5.69 11.17
CA ASN A 773 18.60 -5.49 9.98
C ASN A 773 18.22 -6.85 9.38
N ILE A 774 16.94 -7.18 9.48
CA ILE A 774 16.33 -8.44 9.06
C ILE A 774 15.26 -8.21 7.98
N SER A 775 15.28 -7.06 7.29
CA SER A 775 14.30 -6.71 6.25
C SER A 775 14.18 -7.80 5.18
N PHE A 776 15.29 -8.45 4.83
CA PHE A 776 15.31 -9.58 3.89
C PHE A 776 14.39 -10.73 4.34
N LEU A 777 14.32 -11.07 5.63
CA LEU A 777 13.45 -12.15 6.10
C LEU A 777 11.97 -11.78 5.95
N LYS A 778 11.62 -10.50 6.12
CA LYS A 778 10.27 -9.99 5.83
C LYS A 778 9.96 -10.09 4.34
N HIS A 779 10.86 -9.63 3.47
CA HIS A 779 10.67 -9.71 2.01
C HIS A 779 10.65 -11.14 1.49
N PHE A 780 11.45 -12.02 2.09
CA PHE A 780 11.43 -13.45 1.82
C PHE A 780 10.07 -14.07 2.16
N LEU A 781 9.49 -13.72 3.31
CA LEU A 781 8.17 -14.21 3.69
C LEU A 781 7.06 -13.63 2.81
N ASN A 782 7.15 -12.35 2.44
CA ASN A 782 6.28 -11.72 1.44
C ASN A 782 6.33 -12.47 0.11
N TYR A 783 7.53 -12.83 -0.35
CA TYR A 783 7.74 -13.62 -1.55
C TYR A 783 7.09 -15.01 -1.43
N ILE A 784 7.21 -15.68 -0.29
CA ILE A 784 6.59 -16.99 -0.06
C ILE A 784 5.08 -16.93 -0.20
N VAL A 785 4.40 -16.01 0.48
CA VAL A 785 2.93 -16.01 0.55
C VAL A 785 2.27 -15.49 -0.73
N HIS A 786 2.96 -14.65 -1.51
CA HIS A 786 2.45 -14.12 -2.79
C HIS A 786 2.98 -14.87 -4.03
N ARG A 787 3.71 -15.98 -3.88
CA ARG A 787 4.22 -16.73 -5.04
C ARG A 787 3.10 -17.36 -5.85
N ASN A 788 3.30 -17.38 -7.16
CA ASN A 788 2.41 -18.03 -8.14
C ASN A 788 2.98 -19.34 -8.70
N LYS A 789 4.16 -19.75 -8.21
CA LYS A 789 4.89 -20.97 -8.58
C LYS A 789 5.91 -21.34 -7.51
#